data_AF-A0A8C6CP37-F1
#
_entry.id   AF-A0A8C6CP37-F1
#
_cell.length_a   1.000
_cell.length_b   1.000
_cell.length_c   1.000
_cell.angle_alpha   90.00
_cell.angle_beta   90.00
_cell.angle_gamma   90.00
#
_symmetry.space_group_name_H-M   'P 1'
#
loop_
_entity.id
_entity.type
_entity.pdbx_description
1 polymer ?
#
loop_
_entity_poly.entity_id
_entity_poly.type
_entity_poly.pdbx_seq_one_letter_code
_entity_poly.pdbx_strand_id
1 'polypeptide(L)'
;AGPMCGPSQRGARALVSPGLALLVSLTAHCSHPQAEGASQGGLDASRADLWASASASLLQGFWCQPASQLSRNQLAALIRRMATQHVLLRAWQLSCLANLAALQGLQGDFELHPPDLLLFYNLTQVKKADCRAFIHRAAQGDTELLANLPDQRAALRHRALVCLGGPRPRLSASDLLLLGILVCDMDASSIVAADPHVLQNLQHCPRLTTAQQAALNRLLASGRTVLGPPGSWNLEGLRALGHLASYISPGLWMQLQEAVGLDFFRSIVAACRAGQLRQRDARRFVTSFLEAKSKAVSSPSKRDTGRPCVHGNITAATLHDDLFLVRYDCGQLESCLSSHVLRANLDPLLQHPLPAECQQVVKAKLARVYPGGVPEEQLRLIPSLVYLYSLSEIGQWHITSKDTVVTLLAPDGALENQTEAILQKFLDLNGTVTGALLVAIGGSRLCWMSPRQIQAIQPSEFRLAGALDISSCPQTRKDVLFDKAREAFASASTTDTYYRFMRPYLGGAPVEELRHLAQANVSMDIDTFTNLNPRVLQSLSVGNVTTLLGPNVGDLQKARSHPIISSWLRSLNRSALSELGLDTDPTARVPCTHPPPGVGHPLSALCSLRVLPAGSPPAHLGYLPLAMALPAGLLWLLYGGTPRPSWDHPQGICGMVEDRTAPAPHAGEQGLARGAGCLPRPRCRPQGTWPHPPS
;
A
#
# COMPACT_ATOMS: atom_id res chain seq x y z
N ALA A 1 -11.12 -3.20 -72.73
CA ALA A 1 -11.93 -1.98 -72.80
C ALA A 1 -13.32 -2.31 -72.27
N GLY A 2 -13.80 -1.56 -71.27
CA GLY A 2 -15.10 -1.79 -70.61
C GLY A 2 -15.07 -1.25 -69.17
N PRO A 3 -15.68 -0.08 -68.89
CA PRO A 3 -15.54 0.63 -67.61
C PRO A 3 -16.74 0.47 -66.65
N MET A 4 -16.42 0.73 -65.37
CA MET A 4 -17.20 1.31 -64.26
C MET A 4 -18.63 0.84 -63.91
N CYS A 5 -18.79 0.43 -62.65
CA CYS A 5 -19.67 1.06 -61.65
C CYS A 5 -19.29 0.56 -60.23
N GLY A 6 -19.10 1.46 -59.27
CA GLY A 6 -18.70 1.14 -57.88
C GLY A 6 -19.88 0.95 -56.91
N PRO A 7 -19.64 0.63 -55.62
CA PRO A 7 -20.65 0.79 -54.58
C PRO A 7 -20.28 1.77 -53.47
N SER A 8 -21.36 2.33 -52.93
CA SER A 8 -21.51 3.46 -52.00
C SER A 8 -20.91 3.22 -50.60
N GLN A 9 -20.26 4.26 -50.07
CA GLN A 9 -20.02 4.45 -48.65
C GLN A 9 -21.35 4.67 -47.89
N ARG A 10 -21.51 3.97 -46.76
CA ARG A 10 -22.25 4.46 -45.58
C ARG A 10 -21.41 4.13 -44.35
N GLY A 11 -20.67 5.12 -43.86
CA GLY A 11 -19.95 5.05 -42.60
C GLY A 11 -20.90 5.29 -41.42
N ALA A 12 -20.99 4.32 -40.52
CA ALA A 12 -21.41 4.56 -39.15
C ALA A 12 -20.15 4.89 -38.33
N ARG A 13 -19.94 6.18 -38.05
CA ARG A 13 -18.95 6.63 -37.05
C ARG A 13 -19.46 6.21 -35.67
N ALA A 14 -18.84 5.18 -35.10
CA ALA A 14 -18.92 4.95 -33.66
C ALA A 14 -18.06 6.01 -32.97
N LEU A 15 -18.71 6.90 -32.21
CA LEU A 15 -18.06 7.85 -31.31
C LEU A 15 -17.44 7.06 -30.15
N VAL A 16 -16.11 6.90 -30.20
CA VAL A 16 -15.32 6.41 -29.06
C VAL A 16 -15.19 7.57 -28.06
N SER A 17 -15.70 7.37 -26.84
CA SER A 17 -15.62 8.36 -25.75
C SER A 17 -14.15 8.61 -25.34
N PRO A 18 -13.69 9.88 -25.25
CA PRO A 18 -12.30 10.23 -24.94
C PRO A 18 -11.80 9.84 -23.54
N GLY A 19 -12.70 9.55 -22.59
CA GLY A 19 -12.38 9.33 -21.17
C GLY A 19 -11.59 8.03 -20.89
N LEU A 20 -11.85 6.96 -21.64
CA LEU A 20 -11.16 5.67 -21.48
C LEU A 20 -9.71 5.70 -22.02
N ALA A 21 -9.44 6.46 -23.07
CA ALA A 21 -8.09 6.58 -23.64
C ALA A 21 -7.14 7.42 -22.76
N LEU A 22 -7.68 8.43 -22.06
CA LEU A 22 -6.87 9.33 -21.23
C LEU A 22 -6.46 8.69 -19.89
N LEU A 23 -7.33 7.90 -19.26
CA LEU A 23 -7.03 7.20 -17.99
C LEU A 23 -6.11 5.98 -18.18
N VAL A 24 -6.17 5.32 -19.33
CA VAL A 24 -5.16 4.30 -19.70
C VAL A 24 -3.78 4.94 -19.79
N SER A 25 -3.66 6.19 -20.25
CA SER A 25 -2.36 6.88 -20.38
C SER A 25 -1.75 7.32 -19.04
N LEU A 26 -2.57 7.61 -18.01
CA LEU A 26 -2.11 8.07 -16.69
C LEU A 26 -1.89 6.93 -15.68
N THR A 27 -2.50 5.76 -15.89
CA THR A 27 -2.21 4.53 -15.15
C THR A 27 -1.12 3.66 -15.82
N ALA A 28 -0.76 3.96 -17.07
CA ALA A 28 0.25 3.23 -17.84
C ALA A 28 1.71 3.52 -17.46
N HIS A 29 2.01 4.38 -16.48
CA HIS A 29 3.40 4.58 -16.06
C HIS A 29 4.00 3.42 -15.23
N CYS A 30 3.27 2.32 -15.00
CA CYS A 30 3.84 1.04 -14.54
C CYS A 30 3.19 -0.23 -15.13
N SER A 31 2.38 -0.12 -16.19
CA SER A 31 1.76 -1.30 -16.82
C SER A 31 1.71 -1.12 -18.34
N HIS A 32 2.66 -1.75 -19.05
CA HIS A 32 2.69 -1.73 -20.51
C HIS A 32 1.45 -2.46 -21.06
N PRO A 33 0.71 -1.88 -22.04
CA PRO A 33 -0.35 -2.60 -22.71
C PRO A 33 0.27 -3.75 -23.50
N GLN A 34 -0.16 -4.97 -23.21
CA GLN A 34 0.17 -6.13 -24.03
C GLN A 34 -0.66 -5.99 -25.31
N ALA A 35 -0.02 -5.51 -26.37
CA ALA A 35 -0.66 -5.25 -27.65
C ALA A 35 -1.40 -6.49 -28.15
N GLU A 36 -2.64 -6.25 -28.62
CA GLU A 36 -3.43 -7.20 -29.38
C GLU A 36 -2.57 -7.86 -30.47
N GLY A 37 -2.63 -9.19 -30.55
CA GLY A 37 -2.23 -9.93 -31.75
C GLY A 37 -0.73 -10.06 -32.04
N ALA A 38 0.18 -9.75 -31.12
CA ALA A 38 1.57 -10.18 -31.27
C ALA A 38 1.66 -11.70 -31.06
N SER A 39 1.89 -12.43 -32.16
CA SER A 39 2.23 -13.86 -32.18
C SER A 39 3.04 -14.27 -30.95
N GLN A 40 2.58 -15.30 -30.23
CA GLN A 40 3.24 -15.99 -29.11
C GLN A 40 4.58 -16.65 -29.55
N GLY A 41 5.53 -15.86 -30.04
CA GLY A 41 6.91 -16.25 -30.21
C GLY A 41 7.66 -16.08 -28.89
N GLY A 42 7.33 -16.88 -27.88
CA GLY A 42 8.11 -16.93 -26.66
C GLY A 42 9.57 -17.20 -26.97
N LEU A 43 10.49 -16.56 -26.24
CA LEU A 43 11.91 -16.87 -26.29
C LEU A 43 12.12 -18.31 -25.80
N ASP A 44 12.22 -19.24 -26.76
CA ASP A 44 12.54 -20.65 -26.52
C ASP A 44 14.07 -20.85 -26.52
N ALA A 45 14.54 -21.89 -25.83
CA ALA A 45 15.95 -22.26 -25.76
C ALA A 45 16.53 -22.58 -27.14
N SER A 46 15.70 -23.12 -28.05
CA SER A 46 16.06 -23.37 -29.46
C SER A 46 16.43 -22.11 -30.25
N ARG A 47 16.14 -20.92 -29.73
CA ARG A 47 16.41 -19.61 -30.33
C ARG A 47 17.47 -18.80 -29.56
N ALA A 48 18.30 -19.45 -28.76
CA ALA A 48 19.31 -18.82 -27.90
C ALA A 48 20.17 -17.75 -28.59
N ASP A 49 20.56 -17.96 -29.85
CA ASP A 49 21.41 -17.02 -30.61
C ASP A 49 20.71 -15.68 -30.90
N LEU A 50 19.36 -15.64 -30.89
CA LEU A 50 18.57 -14.43 -31.05
C LEU A 50 18.45 -13.60 -29.77
N TRP A 51 18.77 -14.17 -28.60
CA TRP A 51 18.63 -13.45 -27.32
C TRP A 51 19.69 -12.35 -27.19
N ALA A 52 20.89 -12.57 -27.74
CA ALA A 52 21.98 -11.60 -27.72
C ALA A 52 21.70 -10.35 -28.58
N SER A 53 20.81 -10.43 -29.57
CA SER A 53 20.41 -9.34 -30.45
C SER A 53 18.97 -8.83 -30.20
N ALA A 54 18.26 -9.41 -29.23
CA ALA A 54 16.88 -9.10 -28.92
C ALA A 54 16.66 -7.63 -28.49
N SER A 55 15.43 -7.16 -28.71
CA SER A 55 14.94 -5.88 -28.20
C SER A 55 14.65 -5.94 -26.70
N ALA A 56 14.63 -4.77 -26.03
CA ALA A 56 14.29 -4.67 -24.62
C ALA A 56 12.91 -5.29 -24.29
N SER A 57 11.91 -5.07 -25.13
CA SER A 57 10.55 -5.62 -24.95
C SER A 57 10.51 -7.15 -25.01
N LEU A 58 11.30 -7.76 -25.89
CA LEU A 58 11.38 -9.22 -26.00
C LEU A 58 12.12 -9.80 -24.78
N LEU A 59 13.19 -9.13 -24.33
CA LEU A 59 13.96 -9.50 -23.14
C LEU A 59 13.17 -9.36 -21.85
N GLN A 60 12.25 -8.41 -21.76
CA GLN A 60 11.34 -8.26 -20.62
C GLN A 60 10.41 -9.48 -20.46
N GLY A 61 10.09 -10.18 -21.55
CA GLY A 61 9.27 -11.39 -21.55
C GLY A 61 10.01 -12.69 -21.20
N PHE A 62 11.26 -12.61 -20.76
CA PHE A 62 12.13 -13.74 -20.42
C PHE A 62 11.56 -14.64 -19.27
N TRP A 63 11.77 -15.95 -19.36
CA TRP A 63 11.37 -16.97 -18.36
C TRP A 63 12.51 -17.90 -17.95
N CYS A 64 12.51 -18.30 -16.67
CA CYS A 64 13.58 -19.09 -16.06
C CYS A 64 13.86 -20.42 -16.76
N GLN A 65 12.82 -21.21 -17.08
CA GLN A 65 12.99 -22.53 -17.70
C GLN A 65 13.80 -22.45 -19.03
N PRO A 66 13.40 -21.63 -20.03
CA PRO A 66 14.21 -21.46 -21.24
C PRO A 66 15.65 -20.98 -20.99
N ALA A 67 15.92 -20.08 -20.03
CA ALA A 67 17.30 -19.67 -19.77
C ALA A 67 18.14 -20.74 -19.10
N SER A 68 17.53 -21.64 -18.33
CA SER A 68 18.28 -22.70 -17.65
C SER A 68 19.00 -23.63 -18.62
N GLN A 69 18.56 -23.65 -19.88
CA GLN A 69 19.12 -24.42 -20.98
C GLN A 69 20.24 -23.69 -21.74
N LEU A 70 20.49 -22.40 -21.44
CA LEU A 70 21.53 -21.61 -22.12
C LEU A 70 22.92 -22.02 -21.65
N SER A 71 23.87 -22.05 -22.58
CA SER A 71 25.29 -22.19 -22.24
C SER A 71 25.80 -20.97 -21.46
N ARG A 72 26.92 -21.14 -20.74
CA ARG A 72 27.59 -20.05 -20.01
C ARG A 72 27.79 -18.78 -20.83
N ASN A 73 28.24 -18.91 -22.08
CA ASN A 73 28.52 -17.76 -22.96
C ASN A 73 27.22 -17.07 -23.42
N GLN A 74 26.18 -17.85 -23.73
CA GLN A 74 24.87 -17.31 -24.11
C GLN A 74 24.21 -16.58 -22.94
N LEU A 75 24.29 -17.14 -21.73
CA LEU A 75 23.77 -16.50 -20.52
C LEU A 75 24.52 -15.20 -20.19
N ALA A 76 25.85 -15.20 -20.31
CA ALA A 76 26.65 -13.97 -20.12
C ALA A 76 26.28 -12.89 -21.14
N ALA A 77 26.11 -13.24 -22.41
CA ALA A 77 25.68 -12.32 -23.46
C ALA A 77 24.28 -11.74 -23.17
N LEU A 78 23.36 -12.58 -22.68
CA LEU A 78 22.03 -12.16 -22.26
C LEU A 78 22.07 -11.12 -21.14
N ILE A 79 22.79 -11.41 -20.04
CA ILE A 79 22.88 -10.51 -18.88
C ILE A 79 23.44 -9.15 -19.30
N ARG A 80 24.52 -9.15 -20.10
CA ARG A 80 25.12 -7.91 -20.61
C ARG A 80 24.15 -7.16 -21.54
N ARG A 81 23.43 -7.88 -22.40
CA ARG A 81 22.42 -7.26 -23.28
C ARG A 81 21.31 -6.60 -22.47
N MET A 82 20.80 -7.27 -21.43
CA MET A 82 19.80 -6.70 -20.51
C MET A 82 20.32 -5.44 -19.82
N ALA A 83 21.59 -5.41 -19.42
CA ALA A 83 22.23 -4.22 -18.86
C ALA A 83 22.30 -3.07 -19.88
N THR A 84 22.81 -3.33 -21.09
CA THR A 84 22.93 -2.29 -22.14
C THR A 84 21.59 -1.69 -22.56
N GLN A 85 20.53 -2.50 -22.53
CA GLN A 85 19.18 -2.09 -22.90
C GLN A 85 18.37 -1.55 -21.71
N HIS A 86 18.94 -1.54 -20.49
CA HIS A 86 18.26 -1.11 -19.26
C HIS A 86 16.89 -1.80 -19.08
N VAL A 87 16.84 -3.11 -19.32
CA VAL A 87 15.59 -3.88 -19.28
C VAL A 87 15.05 -3.91 -17.85
N LEU A 88 13.81 -3.47 -17.66
CA LEU A 88 13.11 -3.54 -16.38
C LEU A 88 12.60 -4.96 -16.14
N LEU A 89 13.26 -5.67 -15.23
CA LEU A 89 12.95 -7.05 -14.87
C LEU A 89 12.20 -7.11 -13.54
N ARG A 90 11.33 -8.10 -13.40
CA ARG A 90 10.61 -8.38 -12.15
C ARG A 90 11.51 -9.15 -11.18
N ALA A 91 11.21 -9.07 -9.88
CA ALA A 91 11.95 -9.75 -8.82
C ALA A 91 12.16 -11.25 -9.11
N TRP A 92 11.13 -11.98 -9.49
CA TRP A 92 11.24 -13.39 -9.89
C TRP A 92 12.19 -13.66 -11.08
N GLN A 93 12.27 -12.76 -12.06
CA GLN A 93 13.18 -12.89 -13.21
C GLN A 93 14.63 -12.70 -12.75
N LEU A 94 14.87 -11.69 -11.91
CA LEU A 94 16.17 -11.37 -11.36
C LEU A 94 16.69 -12.47 -10.43
N SER A 95 15.81 -13.03 -9.58
CA SER A 95 16.17 -14.12 -8.68
C SER A 95 16.63 -15.35 -9.45
N CYS A 96 15.86 -15.78 -10.47
CA CYS A 96 16.28 -16.87 -11.34
C CYS A 96 17.59 -16.56 -12.06
N LEU A 97 17.70 -15.38 -12.66
CA LEU A 97 18.90 -14.99 -13.42
C LEU A 97 20.15 -14.98 -12.53
N ALA A 98 20.02 -14.56 -11.27
CA ALA A 98 21.10 -14.60 -10.28
C ALA A 98 21.50 -16.03 -9.91
N ASN A 99 20.53 -16.94 -9.75
CA ASN A 99 20.82 -18.35 -9.47
C ASN A 99 21.49 -19.03 -10.67
N LEU A 100 21.03 -18.79 -11.89
CA LEU A 100 21.68 -19.28 -13.12
C LEU A 100 23.10 -18.71 -13.27
N ALA A 101 23.29 -17.40 -13.01
CA ALA A 101 24.60 -16.77 -13.04
C ALA A 101 25.55 -17.34 -11.98
N ALA A 102 25.04 -17.70 -10.79
CA ALA A 102 25.80 -18.38 -9.75
C ALA A 102 26.28 -19.76 -10.22
N LEU A 103 25.37 -20.57 -10.77
CA LEU A 103 25.66 -21.92 -11.27
C LEU A 103 26.71 -21.92 -12.39
N GLN A 104 26.70 -20.89 -13.24
CA GLN A 104 27.61 -20.75 -14.37
C GLN A 104 28.88 -19.92 -14.04
N GLY A 105 29.08 -19.52 -12.79
CA GLY A 105 30.25 -18.73 -12.37
C GLY A 105 30.40 -17.41 -13.13
N LEU A 106 29.29 -16.68 -13.29
CA LEU A 106 29.20 -15.41 -14.01
C LEU A 106 29.15 -14.19 -13.08
N GLN A 107 29.28 -14.31 -11.77
CA GLN A 107 29.17 -13.15 -10.87
C GLN A 107 30.43 -12.26 -10.82
N GLY A 108 31.51 -12.64 -11.52
CA GLY A 108 32.79 -11.95 -11.45
C GLY A 108 32.86 -10.62 -12.19
N ASP A 109 32.13 -10.47 -13.30
CA ASP A 109 32.05 -9.26 -14.11
C ASP A 109 30.79 -8.42 -13.80
N PHE A 110 30.45 -8.32 -12.52
CA PHE A 110 29.25 -7.62 -12.02
C PHE A 110 29.13 -6.16 -12.51
N GLU A 111 30.25 -5.51 -12.87
CA GLU A 111 30.29 -4.18 -13.47
C GLU A 111 29.62 -4.09 -14.86
N LEU A 112 29.33 -5.22 -15.49
CA LEU A 112 28.64 -5.29 -16.77
C LEU A 112 27.18 -5.72 -16.62
N HIS A 113 26.71 -5.90 -15.39
CA HIS A 113 25.39 -6.46 -15.09
C HIS A 113 24.40 -5.37 -14.65
N PRO A 114 23.08 -5.61 -14.78
CA PRO A 114 22.06 -4.68 -14.28
C PRO A 114 22.19 -4.50 -12.76
N PRO A 115 22.12 -3.27 -12.22
CA PRO A 115 22.16 -3.03 -10.77
C PRO A 115 21.18 -3.88 -9.96
N ASP A 116 19.93 -3.99 -10.43
CA ASP A 116 18.89 -4.79 -9.76
C ASP A 116 19.25 -6.27 -9.65
N LEU A 117 20.03 -6.81 -10.60
CA LEU A 117 20.45 -8.21 -10.57
C LEU A 117 21.45 -8.48 -9.43
N LEU A 118 22.30 -7.50 -9.10
CA LEU A 118 23.28 -7.65 -8.02
C LEU A 118 22.61 -7.78 -6.65
N LEU A 119 21.40 -7.26 -6.47
CA LEU A 119 20.63 -7.40 -5.24
C LEU A 119 20.37 -8.89 -4.89
N PHE A 120 20.33 -9.77 -5.89
CA PHE A 120 20.01 -11.19 -5.72
C PHE A 120 21.25 -12.11 -5.66
N TYR A 121 22.46 -11.54 -5.78
CA TYR A 121 23.71 -12.30 -5.83
C TYR A 121 24.11 -12.91 -4.49
N ASN A 122 24.94 -13.94 -4.56
CA ASN A 122 25.48 -14.57 -3.37
C ASN A 122 26.62 -13.71 -2.82
N LEU A 123 26.32 -12.97 -1.76
CA LEU A 123 27.25 -11.99 -1.16
C LEU A 123 28.52 -12.62 -0.56
N THR A 124 28.54 -13.94 -0.34
CA THR A 124 29.74 -14.66 0.10
C THR A 124 30.82 -14.75 -0.99
N GLN A 125 30.43 -14.66 -2.26
CA GLN A 125 31.34 -14.72 -3.40
C GLN A 125 31.98 -13.36 -3.74
N VAL A 126 31.46 -12.27 -3.17
CA VAL A 126 32.01 -10.92 -3.37
C VAL A 126 33.37 -10.84 -2.69
N LYS A 127 34.42 -10.56 -3.45
CA LYS A 127 35.79 -10.43 -2.91
C LYS A 127 35.92 -9.15 -2.08
N LYS A 128 36.86 -9.16 -1.13
CA LYS A 128 37.12 -7.98 -0.27
C LYS A 128 37.55 -6.75 -1.08
N ALA A 129 38.36 -6.95 -2.13
CA ALA A 129 38.82 -5.87 -3.01
C ALA A 129 37.67 -5.21 -3.78
N ASP A 130 36.70 -6.01 -4.23
CA ASP A 130 35.58 -5.55 -5.06
C ASP A 130 34.38 -5.07 -4.24
N CYS A 131 34.39 -5.29 -2.92
CA CYS A 131 33.27 -5.06 -2.00
C CYS A 131 32.63 -3.67 -2.17
N ARG A 132 33.46 -2.61 -2.23
CA ARG A 132 32.97 -1.22 -2.34
C ARG A 132 32.33 -0.95 -3.70
N ALA A 133 32.97 -1.42 -4.78
CA ALA A 133 32.46 -1.26 -6.14
C ALA A 133 31.15 -2.02 -6.34
N PHE A 134 31.09 -3.26 -5.84
CA PHE A 134 29.89 -4.09 -5.84
C PHE A 134 28.72 -3.41 -5.12
N ILE A 135 28.94 -2.93 -3.88
CA ILE A 135 27.86 -2.28 -3.11
C ILE A 135 27.42 -0.97 -3.75
N HIS A 136 28.36 -0.14 -4.23
CA HIS A 136 28.02 1.10 -4.93
C HIS A 136 27.15 0.82 -6.17
N ARG A 137 27.42 -0.26 -6.90
CA ARG A 137 26.60 -0.67 -8.05
C ARG A 137 25.25 -1.24 -7.63
N ALA A 138 25.22 -2.17 -6.67
CA ALA A 138 23.99 -2.77 -6.17
C ALA A 138 23.04 -1.72 -5.56
N ALA A 139 23.58 -0.69 -4.91
CA ALA A 139 22.84 0.41 -4.30
C ALA A 139 22.14 1.35 -5.30
N GLN A 140 22.32 1.13 -6.61
CA GLN A 140 21.59 1.82 -7.68
C GLN A 140 20.31 1.07 -8.10
N GLY A 141 20.10 -0.15 -7.60
CA GLY A 141 18.87 -0.91 -7.86
C GLY A 141 17.71 -0.54 -6.92
N ASP A 142 16.60 -1.26 -7.04
CA ASP A 142 15.41 -1.10 -6.19
C ASP A 142 15.32 -2.20 -5.11
N THR A 143 15.47 -1.83 -3.84
CA THR A 143 15.41 -2.79 -2.71
C THR A 143 14.01 -3.36 -2.46
N GLU A 144 12.96 -2.75 -3.01
CA GLU A 144 11.61 -3.31 -2.92
C GLU A 144 11.46 -4.60 -3.73
N LEU A 145 12.35 -4.86 -4.69
CA LEU A 145 12.46 -6.15 -5.38
C LEU A 145 12.77 -7.32 -4.44
N LEU A 146 13.28 -7.04 -3.23
CA LEU A 146 13.61 -8.05 -2.21
C LEU A 146 12.50 -8.24 -1.17
N ALA A 147 11.28 -7.77 -1.43
CA ALA A 147 10.17 -7.84 -0.47
C ALA A 147 9.93 -9.26 0.11
N ASN A 148 10.11 -10.30 -0.71
CA ASN A 148 9.94 -11.71 -0.30
C ASN A 148 11.26 -12.40 0.10
N LEU A 149 12.39 -11.67 0.11
CA LEU A 149 13.73 -12.17 0.45
C LEU A 149 14.32 -11.41 1.65
N PRO A 150 13.69 -11.48 2.84
CA PRO A 150 14.09 -10.69 4.00
C PRO A 150 15.54 -10.95 4.45
N ASP A 151 16.04 -12.19 4.36
CA ASP A 151 17.40 -12.51 4.77
C ASP A 151 18.42 -11.96 3.76
N GLN A 152 18.10 -11.97 2.46
CA GLN A 152 18.93 -11.31 1.45
C GLN A 152 19.01 -9.80 1.67
N ARG A 153 17.87 -9.14 1.97
CA ARG A 153 17.82 -7.70 2.27
C ARG A 153 18.66 -7.38 3.52
N ALA A 154 18.54 -8.19 4.57
CA ALA A 154 19.36 -8.06 5.78
C ALA A 154 20.86 -8.31 5.51
N ALA A 155 21.19 -9.32 4.69
CA ALA A 155 22.56 -9.67 4.34
C ALA A 155 23.22 -8.58 3.48
N LEU A 156 22.50 -7.97 2.53
CA LEU A 156 22.97 -6.82 1.75
C LEU A 156 23.31 -5.64 2.64
N ARG A 157 22.42 -5.28 3.55
CA ARG A 157 22.65 -4.20 4.52
C ARG A 157 23.89 -4.48 5.38
N HIS A 158 23.99 -5.70 5.92
CA HIS A 158 25.15 -6.08 6.72
C HIS A 158 26.44 -6.03 5.89
N ARG A 159 26.42 -6.56 4.67
CA ARG A 159 27.57 -6.56 3.77
C ARG A 159 28.01 -5.16 3.39
N ALA A 160 27.06 -4.25 3.13
CA ALA A 160 27.34 -2.85 2.84
C ALA A 160 28.13 -2.17 3.98
N LEU A 161 27.69 -2.37 5.23
CA LEU A 161 28.39 -1.85 6.41
C LEU A 161 29.78 -2.48 6.58
N VAL A 162 29.93 -3.77 6.30
CA VAL A 162 31.25 -4.43 6.32
C VAL A 162 32.18 -3.85 5.24
N CYS A 163 31.69 -3.57 4.03
CA CYS A 163 32.49 -2.93 2.97
C CYS A 163 32.96 -1.51 3.31
N LEU A 164 32.28 -0.84 4.27
CA LEU A 164 32.70 0.47 4.81
C LEU A 164 33.78 0.37 5.89
N GLY A 165 34.17 -0.86 6.29
CA GLY A 165 35.17 -1.10 7.34
C GLY A 165 34.58 -1.44 8.72
N GLY A 166 33.30 -1.83 8.80
CA GLY A 166 32.63 -2.26 10.04
C GLY A 166 31.66 -1.23 10.61
N PRO A 167 31.17 -1.44 11.85
CA PRO A 167 30.21 -0.55 12.49
C PRO A 167 30.78 0.87 12.60
N ARG A 168 30.13 1.85 11.95
CA ARG A 168 30.50 3.26 12.05
C ARG A 168 29.51 4.00 12.93
N PRO A 169 29.97 4.75 13.95
CA PRO A 169 29.08 5.55 14.78
C PRO A 169 28.43 6.70 14.00
N ARG A 170 29.05 7.14 12.89
CA ARG A 170 28.54 8.19 12.01
C ARG A 170 28.90 7.87 10.55
N LEU A 171 27.91 7.97 9.67
CA LEU A 171 28.10 7.85 8.22
C LEU A 171 28.53 9.19 7.64
N SER A 172 29.63 9.21 6.87
CA SER A 172 30.10 10.39 6.14
C SER A 172 29.36 10.58 4.82
N ALA A 173 29.50 11.74 4.17
CA ALA A 173 28.94 11.98 2.83
C ALA A 173 29.42 10.94 1.79
N SER A 174 30.70 10.54 1.83
CA SER A 174 31.23 9.50 0.95
C SER A 174 30.66 8.10 1.26
N ASP A 175 30.34 7.82 2.52
CA ASP A 175 29.68 6.55 2.88
C ASP A 175 28.25 6.53 2.34
N LEU A 176 27.53 7.65 2.44
CA LEU A 176 26.16 7.79 1.95
C LEU A 176 26.06 7.68 0.42
N LEU A 177 27.04 8.22 -0.32
CA LEU A 177 27.13 8.05 -1.77
C LEU A 177 27.30 6.57 -2.14
N LEU A 178 28.12 5.83 -1.39
CA LEU A 178 28.32 4.40 -1.62
C LEU A 178 27.07 3.58 -1.27
N LEU A 179 26.35 3.95 -0.21
CA LEU A 179 25.18 3.21 0.26
C LEU A 179 23.93 3.45 -0.59
N GLY A 180 23.81 4.57 -1.30
CA GLY A 180 22.70 4.84 -2.21
C GLY A 180 21.33 4.55 -1.58
N ILE A 181 20.53 3.70 -2.23
CA ILE A 181 19.19 3.30 -1.76
C ILE A 181 19.22 2.44 -0.48
N LEU A 182 20.34 1.79 -0.15
CA LEU A 182 20.42 0.90 1.03
C LEU A 182 20.25 1.68 2.34
N VAL A 183 20.39 3.01 2.31
CA VAL A 183 20.04 3.90 3.43
C VAL A 183 18.57 3.76 3.84
N CYS A 184 17.68 3.37 2.92
CA CYS A 184 16.25 3.16 3.21
C CYS A 184 15.99 2.03 4.21
N ASP A 185 16.95 1.11 4.39
CA ASP A 185 16.87 -0.01 5.34
C ASP A 185 17.71 0.21 6.60
N MET A 186 18.31 1.38 6.73
CA MET A 186 19.08 1.77 7.91
C MET A 186 18.17 2.14 9.07
N ASP A 187 18.67 1.85 10.28
CA ASP A 187 18.00 2.18 11.51
C ASP A 187 17.94 3.70 11.75
N ALA A 188 16.96 4.11 12.54
CA ALA A 188 16.72 5.52 12.86
C ALA A 188 17.93 6.20 13.53
N SER A 189 18.70 5.49 14.36
CA SER A 189 19.89 6.05 15.00
C SER A 189 20.99 6.38 14.00
N SER A 190 21.24 5.49 13.04
CA SER A 190 22.20 5.71 11.95
C SER A 190 21.84 6.94 11.13
N ILE A 191 20.55 7.15 10.83
CA ILE A 191 20.07 8.34 10.09
C ILE A 191 20.30 9.63 10.88
N VAL A 192 20.00 9.66 12.19
CA VAL A 192 20.23 10.85 13.03
C VAL A 192 21.72 11.18 13.14
N ALA A 193 22.56 10.15 13.26
CA ALA A 193 24.00 10.33 13.41
C ALA A 193 24.70 10.70 12.10
N ALA A 194 24.13 10.35 10.94
CA ALA A 194 24.71 10.53 9.62
C ALA A 194 25.05 11.99 9.27
N ASP A 195 25.86 12.13 8.23
CA ASP A 195 26.08 13.38 7.54
C ASP A 195 24.76 13.93 6.93
N PRO A 196 24.52 15.25 6.94
CA PRO A 196 23.26 15.81 6.45
C PRO A 196 22.93 15.53 4.98
N HIS A 197 23.91 15.11 4.16
CA HIS A 197 23.65 14.62 2.80
C HIS A 197 22.70 13.42 2.76
N VAL A 198 22.45 12.75 3.89
CA VAL A 198 21.50 11.62 4.00
C VAL A 198 20.10 11.99 3.51
N LEU A 199 19.72 13.27 3.54
CA LEU A 199 18.46 13.75 2.97
C LEU A 199 18.32 13.38 1.49
N GLN A 200 19.41 13.40 0.71
CA GLN A 200 19.39 13.01 -0.70
C GLN A 200 19.08 11.52 -0.86
N ASN A 201 19.68 10.65 -0.04
CA ASN A 201 19.34 9.23 -0.03
C ASN A 201 17.87 8.99 0.37
N LEU A 202 17.40 9.66 1.42
CA LEU A 202 16.02 9.51 1.90
C LEU A 202 14.98 9.97 0.87
N GLN A 203 15.32 10.91 -0.02
CA GLN A 203 14.46 11.31 -1.14
C GLN A 203 14.23 10.19 -2.18
N HIS A 204 15.08 9.18 -2.22
CA HIS A 204 14.91 8.01 -3.08
C HIS A 204 14.15 6.88 -2.39
N CYS A 205 13.94 6.98 -1.07
CA CYS A 205 13.20 5.94 -0.35
C CYS A 205 11.72 5.98 -0.71
N PRO A 206 11.12 4.85 -1.12
CA PRO A 206 9.71 4.82 -1.52
C PRO A 206 8.79 5.15 -0.34
N ARG A 207 9.20 4.76 0.88
CA ARG A 207 8.52 5.05 2.14
C ARG A 207 9.51 5.14 3.29
N LEU A 208 9.20 5.96 4.29
CA LEU A 208 9.90 5.99 5.56
C LEU A 208 9.05 5.35 6.66
N THR A 209 9.66 4.50 7.48
CA THR A 209 9.01 3.97 8.70
C THR A 209 8.77 5.08 9.72
N THR A 210 7.88 4.87 10.69
CA THR A 210 7.62 5.86 11.77
C THR A 210 8.90 6.25 12.52
N ALA A 211 9.80 5.29 12.75
CA ALA A 211 11.08 5.55 13.41
C ALA A 211 12.01 6.41 12.52
N GLN A 212 12.05 6.14 11.21
CA GLN A 212 12.83 6.95 10.26
C GLN A 212 12.23 8.35 10.06
N GLN A 213 10.91 8.50 10.08
CA GLN A 213 10.26 9.81 10.06
C GLN A 213 10.61 10.63 11.30
N ALA A 214 10.65 10.00 12.48
CA ALA A 214 11.11 10.67 13.70
C ALA A 214 12.60 11.04 13.61
N ALA A 215 13.45 10.18 13.04
CA ALA A 215 14.86 10.47 12.79
C ALA A 215 15.05 11.66 11.84
N LEU A 216 14.31 11.70 10.72
CA LEU A 216 14.28 12.81 9.78
C LEU A 216 13.93 14.11 10.49
N ASN A 217 12.87 14.13 11.29
CA ASN A 217 12.45 15.32 12.02
C ASN A 217 13.50 15.78 13.05
N ARG A 218 14.18 14.86 13.73
CA ARG A 218 15.31 15.21 14.63
C ARG A 218 16.49 15.80 13.86
N LEU A 219 16.80 15.25 12.69
CA LEU A 219 17.87 15.76 11.83
C LEU A 219 17.56 17.18 11.33
N LEU A 220 16.33 17.41 10.86
CA LEU A 220 15.85 18.73 10.45
C LEU A 220 15.85 19.73 11.62
N ALA A 221 15.38 19.31 12.81
CA ALA A 221 15.37 20.13 14.02
C ALA A 221 16.78 20.55 14.47
N SER A 222 17.80 19.72 14.23
CA SER A 222 19.17 19.97 14.69
C SER A 222 19.83 21.18 14.03
N GLY A 223 19.28 21.68 12.92
CA GLY A 223 19.86 22.78 12.15
C GLY A 223 21.14 22.43 11.40
N ARG A 224 21.60 21.17 11.46
CA ARG A 224 22.83 20.71 10.79
C ARG A 224 22.69 20.54 9.27
N THR A 225 21.46 20.52 8.76
CA THR A 225 21.20 20.32 7.33
C THR A 225 21.48 21.58 6.52
N VAL A 226 21.54 21.46 5.20
CA VAL A 226 21.69 22.61 4.29
C VAL A 226 20.58 23.66 4.45
N LEU A 227 19.45 23.29 5.06
CA LEU A 227 18.36 24.22 5.38
C LEU A 227 18.67 25.12 6.57
N GLY A 228 19.65 24.77 7.42
CA GLY A 228 19.88 25.43 8.69
C GLY A 228 18.78 25.15 9.73
N PRO A 229 18.74 25.91 10.84
CA PRO A 229 17.70 25.78 11.86
C PRO A 229 16.30 26.12 11.31
N PRO A 230 15.21 25.53 11.84
CA PRO A 230 13.85 25.70 11.32
C PRO A 230 13.39 27.13 11.03
N GLY A 231 13.75 28.10 11.87
CA GLY A 231 13.39 29.52 11.66
C GLY A 231 14.11 30.22 10.50
N SER A 232 15.15 29.60 9.93
CA SER A 232 15.91 30.12 8.79
C SER A 232 15.54 29.47 7.45
N TRP A 233 14.62 28.50 7.47
CA TRP A 233 14.20 27.81 6.25
C TRP A 233 13.52 28.79 5.29
N ASN A 234 13.83 28.62 4.00
CA ASN A 234 13.24 29.40 2.91
C ASN A 234 12.46 28.47 1.95
N LEU A 235 11.76 29.08 0.99
CA LEU A 235 10.91 28.36 0.05
C LEU A 235 11.70 27.39 -0.86
N GLU A 236 12.90 27.79 -1.28
CA GLU A 236 13.78 26.96 -2.11
C GLU A 236 14.22 25.70 -1.36
N GLY A 237 14.64 25.85 -0.12
CA GLY A 237 15.03 24.74 0.75
C GLY A 237 13.88 23.76 1.02
N LEU A 238 12.67 24.29 1.29
CA LEU A 238 11.49 23.44 1.48
C LEU A 238 11.12 22.67 0.21
N ARG A 239 11.26 23.28 -0.98
CA ARG A 239 11.08 22.60 -2.27
C ARG A 239 12.15 21.54 -2.52
N ALA A 240 13.40 21.80 -2.13
CA ALA A 240 14.50 20.86 -2.27
C ALA A 240 14.37 19.58 -1.41
N LEU A 241 13.51 19.59 -0.37
CA LEU A 241 13.15 18.37 0.36
C LEU A 241 12.27 17.41 -0.45
N GLY A 242 11.61 17.89 -1.51
CA GLY A 242 10.71 17.10 -2.32
C GLY A 242 9.61 16.42 -1.48
N HIS A 243 9.40 15.13 -1.70
CA HIS A 243 8.37 14.36 -1.01
C HIS A 243 8.59 14.27 0.52
N LEU A 244 9.83 14.49 1.00
CA LEU A 244 10.16 14.46 2.43
C LEU A 244 9.45 15.57 3.22
N ALA A 245 9.08 16.67 2.57
CA ALA A 245 8.35 17.76 3.20
C ALA A 245 6.99 17.29 3.78
N SER A 246 6.40 16.23 3.20
CA SER A 246 5.16 15.63 3.72
C SER A 246 5.32 14.97 5.09
N TYR A 247 6.55 14.70 5.54
CA TYR A 247 6.86 14.08 6.83
C TYR A 247 7.26 15.09 7.92
N ILE A 248 7.32 16.38 7.62
CA ILE A 248 7.66 17.41 8.60
C ILE A 248 6.55 17.49 9.65
N SER A 249 6.95 17.43 10.91
CA SER A 249 6.07 17.43 12.07
C SER A 249 5.49 18.82 12.35
N PRO A 250 4.30 18.90 13.00
CA PRO A 250 3.69 20.18 13.38
C PRO A 250 4.61 21.07 14.22
N GLY A 251 5.44 20.47 15.07
CA GLY A 251 6.40 21.18 15.93
C GLY A 251 7.46 21.99 15.17
N LEU A 252 7.86 21.52 13.98
CA LEU A 252 8.81 22.25 13.13
C LEU A 252 8.12 23.33 12.32
N TRP A 253 6.90 23.08 11.85
CA TRP A 253 6.09 24.10 11.17
C TRP A 253 5.81 25.32 12.04
N MET A 254 5.64 25.15 13.36
CA MET A 254 5.47 26.26 14.30
C MET A 254 6.71 27.19 14.41
N GLN A 255 7.90 26.69 14.07
CA GLN A 255 9.14 27.48 14.13
C GLN A 255 9.44 28.23 12.84
N LEU A 256 8.74 27.90 11.75
CA LEU A 256 8.95 28.49 10.43
C LEU A 256 8.36 29.89 10.37
N GLN A 257 8.98 30.78 9.60
CA GLN A 257 8.41 32.09 9.28
C GLN A 257 7.06 31.93 8.57
N GLU A 258 6.05 32.65 9.03
CA GLU A 258 4.68 32.49 8.56
C GLU A 258 4.53 32.71 7.05
N ALA A 259 5.15 33.77 6.50
CA ALA A 259 5.10 34.06 5.06
C ALA A 259 5.65 32.90 4.22
N VAL A 260 6.82 32.35 4.60
CA VAL A 260 7.44 31.20 3.92
C VAL A 260 6.55 29.96 4.01
N GLY A 261 5.99 29.70 5.19
CA GLY A 261 5.08 28.58 5.41
C GLY A 261 3.81 28.65 4.54
N LEU A 262 3.21 29.84 4.42
CA LEU A 262 2.04 30.07 3.58
C LEU A 262 2.36 29.95 2.08
N ASP A 263 3.50 30.47 1.63
CA ASP A 263 3.93 30.32 0.24
C ASP A 263 4.21 28.86 -0.12
N PHE A 264 4.82 28.11 0.80
CA PHE A 264 5.02 26.68 0.60
C PHE A 264 3.68 25.92 0.59
N PHE A 265 2.75 26.26 1.50
CA PHE A 265 1.41 25.68 1.51
C PHE A 265 0.68 25.87 0.17
N ARG A 266 0.68 27.10 -0.38
CA ARG A 266 0.13 27.39 -1.71
C ARG A 266 0.76 26.50 -2.77
N SER A 267 2.08 26.36 -2.76
CA SER A 267 2.79 25.54 -3.75
C SER A 267 2.41 24.06 -3.70
N ILE A 268 2.19 23.51 -2.50
CA ILE A 268 1.76 22.12 -2.32
C ILE A 268 0.31 21.92 -2.80
N VAL A 269 -0.59 22.83 -2.45
CA VAL A 269 -1.99 22.76 -2.90
C VAL A 269 -2.07 22.90 -4.41
N ALA A 270 -1.37 23.89 -5.01
CA ALA A 270 -1.32 24.06 -6.46
C ALA A 270 -0.76 22.84 -7.19
N ALA A 271 0.34 22.24 -6.69
CA ALA A 271 0.91 21.02 -7.25
C ALA A 271 -0.04 19.83 -7.16
N CYS A 272 -0.78 19.70 -6.05
CA CYS A 272 -1.82 18.67 -5.88
C CYS A 272 -2.94 18.86 -6.91
N ARG A 273 -3.43 20.09 -7.09
CA ARG A 273 -4.50 20.42 -8.05
C ARG A 273 -4.07 20.21 -9.50
N ALA A 274 -2.80 20.45 -9.81
CA ALA A 274 -2.20 20.19 -11.12
C ALA A 274 -1.89 18.70 -11.38
N GLY A 275 -2.16 17.80 -10.42
CA GLY A 275 -1.83 16.37 -10.53
C GLY A 275 -0.34 16.05 -10.44
N GLN A 276 0.50 17.02 -10.05
CA GLN A 276 1.94 16.87 -9.91
C GLN A 276 2.35 16.25 -8.57
N LEU A 277 1.46 16.30 -7.56
CA LEU A 277 1.66 15.72 -6.24
C LEU A 277 0.49 14.80 -5.87
N ARG A 278 0.78 13.62 -5.32
CA ARG A 278 -0.25 12.67 -4.87
C ARG A 278 -1.11 13.28 -3.77
N GLN A 279 -2.43 13.11 -3.87
CA GLN A 279 -3.40 13.65 -2.91
C GLN A 279 -3.11 13.19 -1.47
N ARG A 280 -2.66 11.94 -1.29
CA ARG A 280 -2.27 11.40 0.02
C ARG A 280 -1.11 12.16 0.66
N ASP A 281 -0.07 12.49 -0.10
CA ASP A 281 1.12 13.15 0.39
C ASP A 281 0.84 14.63 0.69
N ALA A 282 0.08 15.29 -0.20
CA ALA A 282 -0.44 16.64 0.03
C ALA A 282 -1.32 16.73 1.28
N ARG A 283 -2.26 15.78 1.48
CA ARG A 283 -3.12 15.73 2.66
C ARG A 283 -2.33 15.53 3.95
N ARG A 284 -1.29 14.69 3.93
CA ARG A 284 -0.41 14.51 5.09
C ARG A 284 0.27 15.83 5.47
N PHE A 285 0.84 16.53 4.49
CA PHE A 285 1.44 17.86 4.68
C PHE A 285 0.42 18.86 5.24
N VAL A 286 -0.73 19.02 4.57
CA VAL A 286 -1.76 20.00 4.94
C VAL A 286 -2.30 19.73 6.35
N THR A 287 -2.53 18.47 6.69
CA THR A 287 -2.95 18.10 8.06
C THR A 287 -1.91 18.52 9.10
N SER A 288 -0.63 18.19 8.87
CA SER A 288 0.46 18.56 9.78
C SER A 288 0.62 20.08 9.93
N PHE A 289 0.54 20.81 8.81
CA PHE A 289 0.66 22.27 8.79
C PHE A 289 -0.51 22.97 9.51
N LEU A 290 -1.75 22.54 9.24
CA LEU A 290 -2.93 23.12 9.88
C LEU A 290 -2.98 22.81 11.39
N GLU A 291 -2.50 21.64 11.81
CA GLU A 291 -2.33 21.30 13.23
C GLU A 291 -1.34 22.24 13.93
N ALA A 292 -0.25 22.63 13.26
CA ALA A 292 0.69 23.60 13.79
C ALA A 292 0.04 24.98 13.98
N LYS A 293 -0.75 25.43 12.99
CA LYS A 293 -1.48 26.70 13.06
C LYS A 293 -2.55 26.70 14.15
N SER A 294 -3.31 25.62 14.30
CA SER A 294 -4.34 25.56 15.34
C SER A 294 -3.75 25.60 16.74
N LYS A 295 -2.61 24.93 16.98
CA LYS A 295 -1.89 24.97 18.27
C LYS A 295 -1.27 26.32 18.58
N ALA A 296 -0.83 27.08 17.57
CA ALA A 296 -0.37 28.45 17.75
C ALA A 296 -1.51 29.41 18.16
N VAL A 297 -2.76 29.05 17.84
CA VAL A 297 -3.95 29.91 18.00
C VAL A 297 -4.83 29.48 19.21
N SER A 298 -4.68 28.28 19.77
CA SER A 298 -5.60 27.78 20.80
C SER A 298 -5.11 27.93 22.25
N SER A 299 -5.80 28.81 22.99
CA SER A 299 -6.28 28.48 24.34
C SER A 299 -7.37 27.40 24.25
N PRO A 300 -7.54 26.53 25.26
CA PRO A 300 -8.43 25.37 25.19
C PRO A 300 -9.91 25.80 25.28
N SER A 301 -10.60 25.96 24.15
CA SER A 301 -12.07 26.03 24.14
C SER A 301 -12.67 24.65 23.87
N LYS A 302 -13.48 24.20 24.83
CA LYS A 302 -14.33 23.00 24.83
C LYS A 302 -14.95 22.67 23.47
N ARG A 303 -15.16 21.36 23.24
CA ARG A 303 -16.07 20.80 22.23
C ARG A 303 -17.33 21.65 22.18
N ASP A 304 -17.57 22.33 21.07
CA ASP A 304 -18.74 23.20 20.93
C ASP A 304 -19.44 22.94 19.61
N THR A 305 -20.72 22.64 19.73
CA THR A 305 -21.69 22.59 18.66
C THR A 305 -21.73 23.94 17.93
N GLY A 306 -21.31 23.95 16.66
CA GLY A 306 -21.63 25.01 15.69
C GLY A 306 -21.00 26.38 15.98
N ARG A 307 -19.70 26.55 15.70
CA ARG A 307 -19.13 27.89 15.59
C ARG A 307 -19.84 28.68 14.47
N PRO A 308 -20.27 29.94 14.69
CA PRO A 308 -20.88 30.75 13.65
C PRO A 308 -19.92 30.94 12.46
N CYS A 309 -20.45 31.21 11.27
CA CYS A 309 -19.63 31.55 10.12
C CYS A 309 -18.97 32.92 10.33
N VAL A 310 -17.65 32.97 10.49
CA VAL A 310 -16.90 34.19 10.84
C VAL A 310 -16.24 34.84 9.63
N HIS A 311 -15.79 34.03 8.66
CA HIS A 311 -15.04 34.53 7.49
C HIS A 311 -15.92 34.90 6.28
N GLY A 312 -17.24 34.80 6.43
CA GLY A 312 -18.22 35.00 5.35
C GLY A 312 -18.53 33.73 4.58
N ASN A 313 -19.56 33.79 3.73
CA ASN A 313 -20.01 32.62 2.98
C ASN A 313 -18.97 32.16 1.96
N ILE A 314 -18.77 30.85 1.88
CA ILE A 314 -17.89 30.23 0.87
C ILE A 314 -18.57 30.34 -0.50
N THR A 315 -17.84 30.87 -1.48
CA THR A 315 -18.26 31.05 -2.89
C THR A 315 -17.38 30.24 -3.84
N ALA A 316 -17.77 30.16 -5.12
CA ALA A 316 -16.94 29.54 -6.15
C ALA A 316 -15.53 30.15 -6.19
N ALA A 317 -15.40 31.48 -6.11
CA ALA A 317 -14.12 32.17 -6.10
C ALA A 317 -13.24 31.77 -4.91
N THR A 318 -13.83 31.62 -3.71
CA THR A 318 -13.06 31.21 -2.52
C THR A 318 -12.49 29.80 -2.62
N LEU A 319 -13.15 28.90 -3.36
CA LEU A 319 -12.67 27.53 -3.57
C LEU A 319 -11.50 27.45 -4.57
N HIS A 320 -11.23 28.51 -5.32
CA HIS A 320 -10.07 28.56 -6.22
C HIS A 320 -8.79 29.06 -5.52
N ASP A 321 -8.89 29.59 -4.30
CA ASP A 321 -7.75 30.05 -3.52
C ASP A 321 -6.99 28.86 -2.90
N ASP A 322 -5.69 28.76 -3.18
CA ASP A 322 -4.83 27.71 -2.63
C ASP A 322 -4.59 27.84 -1.11
N LEU A 323 -4.97 28.98 -0.49
CA LEU A 323 -5.02 29.15 0.96
C LEU A 323 -6.40 28.90 1.58
N PHE A 324 -7.36 28.36 0.81
CA PHE A 324 -8.73 28.11 1.27
C PHE A 324 -8.77 27.43 2.65
N LEU A 325 -8.03 26.35 2.84
CA LEU A 325 -8.00 25.56 4.09
C LEU A 325 -7.30 26.26 5.26
N VAL A 326 -6.51 27.30 5.01
CA VAL A 326 -5.93 28.14 6.07
C VAL A 326 -6.98 29.13 6.59
N ARG A 327 -7.87 29.61 5.72
CA ARG A 327 -8.93 30.57 6.09
C ARG A 327 -10.17 29.87 6.64
N TYR A 328 -10.54 28.72 6.09
CA TYR A 328 -11.72 27.97 6.47
C TYR A 328 -11.30 26.61 7.04
N ASP A 329 -11.21 26.52 8.37
CA ASP A 329 -11.07 25.24 9.05
C ASP A 329 -12.31 24.35 8.86
N CYS A 330 -12.25 23.10 9.31
CA CYS A 330 -13.35 22.15 9.08
C CYS A 330 -14.67 22.58 9.77
N GLY A 331 -14.60 23.34 10.86
CA GLY A 331 -15.79 23.90 11.51
C GLY A 331 -16.41 25.05 10.70
N GLN A 332 -15.58 25.96 10.18
CA GLN A 332 -16.03 27.02 9.26
C GLN A 332 -16.53 26.44 7.95
N LEU A 333 -15.99 25.33 7.46
CA LEU A 333 -16.53 24.60 6.31
C LEU A 333 -17.97 24.14 6.58
N GLU A 334 -18.27 23.62 7.78
CA GLU A 334 -19.64 23.23 8.16
C GLU A 334 -20.58 24.43 8.23
N SER A 335 -20.12 25.56 8.77
CA SER A 335 -20.99 26.73 8.99
C SER A 335 -21.12 27.66 7.78
N CYS A 336 -20.11 27.77 6.93
CA CYS A 336 -20.04 28.76 5.84
C CYS A 336 -20.32 28.20 4.43
N LEU A 337 -20.28 26.87 4.24
CA LEU A 337 -20.55 26.25 2.95
C LEU A 337 -22.04 25.90 2.81
N SER A 338 -22.72 26.61 1.91
CA SER A 338 -24.13 26.33 1.59
C SER A 338 -24.29 25.08 0.70
N SER A 339 -25.43 24.41 0.80
CA SER A 339 -25.79 23.26 -0.04
C SER A 339 -25.78 23.58 -1.54
N HIS A 340 -26.17 24.80 -1.92
CA HIS A 340 -26.16 25.24 -3.32
C HIS A 340 -24.72 25.36 -3.86
N VAL A 341 -23.83 26.01 -3.10
CA VAL A 341 -22.43 26.17 -3.52
C VAL A 341 -21.72 24.83 -3.58
N LEU A 342 -21.94 23.95 -2.61
CA LEU A 342 -21.41 22.58 -2.62
C LEU A 342 -21.86 21.82 -3.87
N ARG A 343 -23.15 21.86 -4.20
CA ARG A 343 -23.70 21.18 -5.38
C ARG A 343 -23.04 21.65 -6.68
N ALA A 344 -22.83 22.96 -6.82
CA ALA A 344 -22.26 23.55 -8.04
C ALA A 344 -20.72 23.46 -8.11
N ASN A 345 -20.02 23.25 -6.99
CA ASN A 345 -18.57 23.36 -6.91
C ASN A 345 -17.92 22.19 -6.13
N LEU A 346 -18.49 20.98 -6.26
CA LEU A 346 -17.95 19.80 -5.60
C LEU A 346 -16.54 19.47 -6.08
N ASP A 347 -16.31 19.49 -7.39
CA ASP A 347 -14.99 19.20 -7.97
C ASP A 347 -13.90 20.18 -7.50
N PRO A 348 -14.05 21.52 -7.63
CA PRO A 348 -13.06 22.46 -7.08
C PRO A 348 -12.77 22.27 -5.59
N LEU A 349 -13.78 21.89 -4.79
CA LEU A 349 -13.59 21.62 -3.35
C LEU A 349 -12.75 20.35 -3.12
N LEU A 350 -12.97 19.28 -3.88
CA LEU A 350 -12.29 17.99 -3.72
C LEU A 350 -10.90 17.94 -4.35
N GLN A 351 -10.57 18.91 -5.21
CA GLN A 351 -9.20 19.15 -5.65
C GLN A 351 -8.29 19.66 -4.51
N HIS A 352 -8.86 20.17 -3.41
CA HIS A 352 -8.08 20.49 -2.21
C HIS A 352 -7.71 19.22 -1.44
N PRO A 353 -6.51 19.16 -0.83
CA PRO A 353 -6.08 18.04 0.02
C PRO A 353 -6.76 18.09 1.40
N LEU A 354 -8.08 17.86 1.43
CA LEU A 354 -8.92 17.98 2.62
C LEU A 354 -8.45 17.06 3.76
N PRO A 355 -8.25 17.57 4.99
CA PRO A 355 -8.07 16.75 6.18
C PRO A 355 -9.27 15.83 6.43
N ALA A 356 -9.07 14.72 7.16
CA ALA A 356 -10.12 13.72 7.39
C ALA A 356 -11.39 14.30 8.03
N GLU A 357 -11.26 15.26 8.95
CA GLU A 357 -12.40 15.95 9.56
C GLU A 357 -13.22 16.74 8.53
N CYS A 358 -12.55 17.49 7.65
CA CYS A 358 -13.20 18.24 6.58
C CYS A 358 -13.90 17.30 5.58
N GLN A 359 -13.32 16.13 5.30
CA GLN A 359 -13.95 15.12 4.44
C GLN A 359 -15.27 14.60 5.05
N GLN A 360 -15.34 14.42 6.38
CA GLN A 360 -16.58 14.06 7.08
C GLN A 360 -17.65 15.15 6.95
N VAL A 361 -17.25 16.42 7.08
CA VAL A 361 -18.12 17.58 6.90
C VAL A 361 -18.70 17.60 5.48
N VAL A 362 -17.86 17.41 4.46
CA VAL A 362 -18.32 17.33 3.06
C VAL A 362 -19.30 16.17 2.87
N LYS A 363 -18.98 14.97 3.38
CA LYS A 363 -19.87 13.80 3.31
C LYS A 363 -21.23 14.05 3.97
N ALA A 364 -21.24 14.66 5.16
CA ALA A 364 -22.47 15.01 5.86
C ALA A 364 -23.33 16.02 5.08
N LYS A 365 -22.71 17.03 4.47
CA LYS A 365 -23.42 17.98 3.61
C LYS A 365 -23.94 17.34 2.33
N LEU A 366 -23.18 16.45 1.69
CA LEU A 366 -23.65 15.70 0.51
C LEU A 366 -24.91 14.89 0.82
N ALA A 367 -25.02 14.28 2.01
CA ALA A 367 -26.23 13.59 2.44
C ALA A 367 -27.45 14.53 2.56
N ARG A 368 -27.23 15.81 2.95
CA ARG A 368 -28.29 16.83 2.96
C ARG A 368 -28.68 17.29 1.55
N VAL A 369 -27.71 17.36 0.63
CA VAL A 369 -27.93 17.75 -0.77
C VAL A 369 -28.64 16.66 -1.57
N TYR A 370 -28.35 15.40 -1.26
CA TYR A 370 -28.80 14.19 -1.97
C TYR A 370 -29.34 13.13 -1.00
N PRO A 371 -30.54 13.31 -0.43
CA PRO A 371 -31.10 12.38 0.55
C PRO A 371 -31.39 10.97 -0.01
N GLY A 372 -31.55 10.84 -1.34
CA GLY A 372 -31.77 9.56 -2.03
C GLY A 372 -30.49 8.88 -2.52
N GLY A 373 -29.31 9.36 -2.12
CA GLY A 373 -28.02 8.87 -2.61
C GLY A 373 -27.37 9.82 -3.64
N VAL A 374 -26.05 9.80 -3.69
CA VAL A 374 -25.26 10.67 -4.56
C VAL A 374 -25.45 10.26 -6.04
N PRO A 375 -25.81 11.18 -6.95
CA PRO A 375 -26.00 10.87 -8.37
C PRO A 375 -24.72 10.37 -9.04
N GLU A 376 -24.84 9.52 -10.07
CA GLU A 376 -23.68 8.87 -10.72
C GLU A 376 -22.62 9.86 -11.22
N GLU A 377 -23.04 10.98 -11.81
CA GLU A 377 -22.12 12.02 -12.29
C GLU A 377 -21.30 12.66 -11.16
N GLN A 378 -21.88 12.75 -9.96
CA GLN A 378 -21.19 13.26 -8.78
C GLN A 378 -20.33 12.16 -8.13
N LEU A 379 -20.67 10.88 -8.28
CA LEU A 379 -19.88 9.76 -7.77
C LEU A 379 -18.46 9.75 -8.34
N ARG A 380 -18.30 10.14 -9.62
CA ARG A 380 -17.00 10.25 -10.28
C ARG A 380 -16.08 11.29 -9.65
N LEU A 381 -16.63 12.26 -8.92
CA LEU A 381 -15.87 13.32 -8.27
C LEU A 381 -15.44 12.98 -6.84
N ILE A 382 -16.03 11.94 -6.23
CA ILE A 382 -15.83 11.63 -4.81
C ILE A 382 -15.00 10.36 -4.50
N PRO A 383 -14.08 9.85 -5.35
CA PRO A 383 -13.35 8.62 -5.01
C PRO A 383 -12.65 8.75 -3.65
N SER A 384 -12.07 9.92 -3.37
CA SER A 384 -11.39 10.25 -2.11
C SER A 384 -12.29 10.21 -0.86
N LEU A 385 -13.62 10.17 -1.01
CA LEU A 385 -14.59 10.12 0.09
C LEU A 385 -15.27 8.75 0.22
N VAL A 386 -15.11 7.83 -0.74
CA VAL A 386 -15.85 6.56 -0.77
C VAL A 386 -15.68 5.76 0.52
N TYR A 387 -14.49 5.84 1.13
CA TYR A 387 -14.19 5.15 2.39
C TYR A 387 -15.10 5.57 3.57
N LEU A 388 -15.77 6.71 3.47
CA LEU A 388 -16.70 7.27 4.46
C LEU A 388 -18.14 6.77 4.33
N TYR A 389 -18.46 6.08 3.23
CA TYR A 389 -19.80 5.59 2.97
C TYR A 389 -19.95 4.15 3.46
N SER A 390 -21.07 3.91 4.12
CA SER A 390 -21.52 2.58 4.54
C SER A 390 -22.08 1.78 3.36
N LEU A 391 -22.19 0.46 3.52
CA LEU A 391 -22.72 -0.42 2.48
C LEU A 391 -24.19 -0.09 2.14
N SER A 392 -24.99 0.32 3.14
CA SER A 392 -26.37 0.73 2.92
C SER A 392 -26.48 2.02 2.12
N GLU A 393 -25.61 3.00 2.38
CA GLU A 393 -25.54 4.23 1.59
C GLU A 393 -25.09 3.95 0.15
N ILE A 394 -24.13 3.05 -0.05
CA ILE A 394 -23.67 2.62 -1.39
C ILE A 394 -24.79 1.88 -2.14
N GLY A 395 -25.61 1.09 -1.44
CA GLY A 395 -26.74 0.38 -2.05
C GLY A 395 -27.79 1.30 -2.70
N GLN A 396 -27.83 2.58 -2.31
CA GLN A 396 -28.71 3.60 -2.89
C GLN A 396 -28.15 4.24 -4.17
N TRP A 397 -26.87 4.03 -4.47
CA TRP A 397 -26.21 4.64 -5.62
C TRP A 397 -26.66 4.01 -6.93
N HIS A 398 -26.75 4.78 -8.01
CA HIS A 398 -27.02 4.24 -9.33
C HIS A 398 -25.69 4.17 -10.09
N ILE A 399 -25.04 3.01 -10.11
CA ILE A 399 -23.75 2.80 -10.77
C ILE A 399 -23.98 1.97 -12.03
N THR A 400 -24.07 2.62 -13.20
CA THR A 400 -24.34 1.93 -14.46
C THR A 400 -23.13 1.89 -15.40
N SER A 401 -22.19 2.82 -15.25
CA SER A 401 -21.02 2.93 -16.11
C SER A 401 -19.78 2.24 -15.55
N LYS A 402 -19.03 1.58 -16.44
CA LYS A 402 -17.69 1.03 -16.14
C LYS A 402 -16.72 2.12 -15.68
N ASP A 403 -16.79 3.30 -16.28
CA ASP A 403 -15.91 4.43 -15.92
C ASP A 403 -16.14 4.88 -14.48
N THR A 404 -17.40 4.86 -14.03
CA THR A 404 -17.76 5.16 -12.64
C THR A 404 -17.15 4.12 -11.70
N VAL A 405 -17.24 2.82 -12.03
CA VAL A 405 -16.63 1.75 -11.24
C VAL A 405 -15.12 1.92 -11.15
N VAL A 406 -14.44 2.12 -12.28
CA VAL A 406 -12.98 2.33 -12.31
C VAL A 406 -12.59 3.53 -11.45
N THR A 407 -13.34 4.63 -11.55
CA THR A 407 -13.08 5.84 -10.78
C THR A 407 -13.24 5.60 -9.28
N LEU A 408 -14.35 4.98 -8.85
CA LEU A 408 -14.62 4.70 -7.44
C LEU A 408 -13.65 3.69 -6.83
N LEU A 409 -13.16 2.74 -7.64
CA LEU A 409 -12.21 1.70 -7.21
C LEU A 409 -10.74 2.06 -7.44
N ALA A 410 -10.44 3.30 -7.83
CA ALA A 410 -9.07 3.80 -7.95
C ALA A 410 -8.27 3.60 -6.64
N PRO A 411 -6.92 3.61 -6.67
CA PRO A 411 -6.08 3.29 -5.49
C PRO A 411 -6.34 4.15 -4.24
N ASP A 412 -6.73 5.41 -4.42
CA ASP A 412 -7.09 6.34 -3.33
C ASP A 412 -8.60 6.36 -3.02
N GLY A 413 -9.36 5.44 -3.62
CA GLY A 413 -10.82 5.36 -3.61
C GLY A 413 -11.41 4.47 -2.52
N ALA A 414 -12.29 3.55 -2.93
CA ALA A 414 -12.95 2.57 -2.06
C ALA A 414 -11.97 1.76 -1.19
N LEU A 415 -12.36 1.42 0.03
CA LEU A 415 -11.69 0.38 0.82
C LEU A 415 -12.27 -1.01 0.49
N GLU A 416 -11.79 -1.99 1.22
CA GLU A 416 -12.09 -3.43 1.12
C GLU A 416 -13.61 -3.70 1.01
N ASN A 417 -14.38 -3.35 2.05
CA ASN A 417 -15.81 -3.64 2.11
C ASN A 417 -16.65 -2.86 1.07
N GLN A 418 -16.22 -1.65 0.70
CA GLN A 418 -16.93 -0.84 -0.30
C GLN A 418 -16.78 -1.41 -1.71
N THR A 419 -15.69 -2.12 -1.99
CA THR A 419 -15.42 -2.70 -3.31
C THR A 419 -16.51 -3.70 -3.70
N GLU A 420 -16.89 -4.60 -2.79
CA GLU A 420 -17.95 -5.59 -3.00
C GLU A 420 -19.29 -4.92 -3.34
N ALA A 421 -19.68 -3.90 -2.57
CA ALA A 421 -20.96 -3.22 -2.73
C ALA A 421 -21.04 -2.39 -4.03
N ILE A 422 -19.96 -1.71 -4.41
CA ILE A 422 -19.87 -0.97 -5.68
C ILE A 422 -20.03 -1.91 -6.86
N LEU A 423 -19.30 -3.04 -6.86
CA LEU A 423 -19.40 -4.03 -7.93
C LEU A 423 -20.75 -4.72 -7.94
N GLN A 424 -21.34 -4.99 -6.78
CA GLN A 424 -22.66 -5.59 -6.70
C GLN A 424 -23.69 -4.68 -7.35
N LYS A 425 -23.65 -3.38 -7.02
CA LYS A 425 -24.59 -2.42 -7.57
C LYS A 425 -24.47 -2.26 -9.09
N PHE A 426 -23.25 -2.30 -9.60
CA PHE A 426 -22.98 -2.31 -11.04
C PHE A 426 -23.57 -3.56 -11.71
N LEU A 427 -23.36 -4.73 -11.13
CA LEU A 427 -23.88 -6.00 -11.65
C LEU A 427 -25.42 -6.08 -11.60
N ASP A 428 -26.04 -5.59 -10.53
CA ASP A 428 -27.51 -5.54 -10.36
C ASP A 428 -28.19 -4.68 -11.43
N LEU A 429 -27.45 -3.72 -12.01
CA LEU A 429 -27.91 -2.82 -13.07
C LEU A 429 -27.44 -3.28 -14.46
N ASN A 430 -27.34 -4.60 -14.67
CA ASN A 430 -26.91 -5.25 -15.92
C ASN A 430 -25.47 -4.93 -16.36
N GLY A 431 -24.63 -4.45 -15.45
CA GLY A 431 -23.20 -4.31 -15.67
C GLY A 431 -22.52 -5.66 -15.92
N THR A 432 -21.47 -5.68 -16.73
CA THR A 432 -20.67 -6.88 -17.00
C THR A 432 -19.21 -6.63 -16.64
N VAL A 433 -18.61 -7.57 -15.91
CA VAL A 433 -17.18 -7.54 -15.57
C VAL A 433 -16.36 -8.04 -16.76
N THR A 434 -15.84 -7.08 -17.53
CA THR A 434 -14.98 -7.36 -18.70
C THR A 434 -13.51 -7.42 -18.34
N GLY A 435 -12.68 -8.04 -19.18
CA GLY A 435 -11.22 -8.11 -19.00
C GLY A 435 -10.60 -6.73 -18.81
N ALA A 436 -10.98 -5.74 -19.61
CA ALA A 436 -10.53 -4.36 -19.46
C ALA A 436 -10.89 -3.73 -18.10
N LEU A 437 -12.05 -4.10 -17.52
CA LEU A 437 -12.44 -3.63 -16.20
C LEU A 437 -11.57 -4.29 -15.13
N LEU A 438 -11.32 -5.60 -15.25
CA LEU A 438 -10.44 -6.34 -14.34
C LEU A 438 -9.01 -5.78 -14.33
N VAL A 439 -8.48 -5.43 -15.52
CA VAL A 439 -7.18 -4.74 -15.64
C VAL A 439 -7.22 -3.38 -14.95
N ALA A 440 -8.27 -2.60 -15.20
CA ALA A 440 -8.38 -1.24 -14.67
C ALA A 440 -8.53 -1.20 -13.14
N ILE A 441 -9.28 -2.13 -12.54
CA ILE A 441 -9.44 -2.21 -11.08
C ILE A 441 -8.25 -2.91 -10.41
N GLY A 442 -7.56 -3.79 -11.12
CA GLY A 442 -6.40 -4.52 -10.62
C GLY A 442 -6.72 -5.68 -9.66
N GLY A 443 -5.72 -6.53 -9.42
CA GLY A 443 -5.87 -7.77 -8.66
C GLY A 443 -6.25 -7.59 -7.19
N SER A 444 -5.85 -6.49 -6.55
CA SER A 444 -6.22 -6.19 -5.16
C SER A 444 -7.73 -6.00 -4.98
N ARG A 445 -8.45 -5.52 -6.00
CA ARG A 445 -9.91 -5.37 -5.98
C ARG A 445 -10.64 -6.70 -6.11
N LEU A 446 -10.05 -7.68 -6.81
CA LEU A 446 -10.59 -9.04 -6.89
C LEU A 446 -10.62 -9.72 -5.52
N CYS A 447 -9.70 -9.37 -4.60
CA CYS A 447 -9.70 -9.90 -3.24
C CYS A 447 -10.99 -9.62 -2.46
N TRP A 448 -11.70 -8.57 -2.86
CA TRP A 448 -12.90 -8.07 -2.19
C TRP A 448 -14.17 -8.36 -2.96
N MET A 449 -14.09 -9.05 -4.10
CA MET A 449 -15.27 -9.56 -4.79
C MET A 449 -15.87 -10.74 -4.03
N SER A 450 -17.19 -10.81 -3.96
CA SER A 450 -17.88 -11.97 -3.40
C SER A 450 -17.63 -13.23 -4.26
N PRO A 451 -17.74 -14.45 -3.72
CA PRO A 451 -17.51 -15.66 -4.52
C PRO A 451 -18.48 -15.75 -5.70
N ARG A 452 -19.72 -15.27 -5.52
CA ARG A 452 -20.73 -15.19 -6.58
C ARG A 452 -20.32 -14.22 -7.69
N GLN A 453 -19.76 -13.06 -7.32
CA GLN A 453 -19.26 -12.08 -8.28
C GLN A 453 -18.08 -12.63 -9.08
N ILE A 454 -17.17 -13.37 -8.45
CA ILE A 454 -16.03 -14.02 -9.14
C ILE A 454 -16.52 -15.10 -10.10
N GLN A 455 -17.47 -15.94 -9.67
CA GLN A 455 -18.05 -16.98 -10.51
C GLN A 455 -18.76 -16.41 -11.74
N ALA A 456 -19.41 -15.25 -11.60
CA ALA A 456 -20.12 -14.56 -12.69
C ALA A 456 -19.18 -14.00 -13.79
N ILE A 457 -17.88 -13.87 -13.53
CA ILE A 457 -16.91 -13.44 -14.54
C ILE A 457 -16.85 -14.49 -15.65
N GLN A 458 -16.91 -14.09 -16.92
CA GLN A 458 -16.78 -15.05 -18.01
C GLN A 458 -15.33 -15.54 -18.15
N PRO A 459 -15.07 -16.84 -18.40
CA PRO A 459 -13.70 -17.35 -18.56
C PRO A 459 -12.90 -16.67 -19.69
N SER A 460 -13.56 -16.20 -20.75
CA SER A 460 -12.91 -15.38 -21.80
C SER A 460 -12.44 -14.02 -21.26
N GLU A 461 -13.27 -13.34 -20.46
CA GLU A 461 -12.94 -12.04 -19.86
C GLU A 461 -11.83 -12.17 -18.83
N PHE A 462 -11.83 -13.25 -18.06
CA PHE A 462 -10.75 -13.55 -17.11
C PHE A 462 -9.40 -13.73 -17.83
N ARG A 463 -9.38 -14.42 -18.98
CA ARG A 463 -8.17 -14.55 -19.82
C ARG A 463 -7.64 -13.21 -20.31
N LEU A 464 -8.53 -12.31 -20.71
CA LEU A 464 -8.18 -10.98 -21.20
C LEU A 464 -7.59 -10.07 -20.11
N ALA A 465 -7.86 -10.36 -18.83
CA ALA A 465 -7.33 -9.59 -17.71
C ALA A 465 -5.82 -9.77 -17.49
N GLY A 466 -5.22 -10.81 -18.08
CA GLY A 466 -3.80 -11.12 -17.90
C GLY A 466 -3.45 -11.52 -16.46
N ALA A 467 -2.20 -11.27 -16.09
CA ALA A 467 -1.67 -11.65 -14.77
C ALA A 467 -2.01 -10.59 -13.71
N LEU A 468 -3.08 -10.82 -12.95
CA LEU A 468 -3.50 -9.97 -11.82
C LEU A 468 -2.77 -10.35 -10.53
N ASP A 469 -2.32 -9.37 -9.76
CA ASP A 469 -1.70 -9.60 -8.45
C ASP A 469 -2.76 -9.81 -7.35
N ILE A 470 -2.84 -11.03 -6.84
CA ILE A 470 -3.79 -11.44 -5.80
C ILE A 470 -3.07 -11.80 -4.48
N SER A 471 -1.80 -11.42 -4.33
CA SER A 471 -0.96 -11.77 -3.16
C SER A 471 -1.60 -11.34 -1.83
N SER A 472 -2.26 -10.18 -1.82
CA SER A 472 -2.95 -9.61 -0.65
C SER A 472 -4.28 -10.28 -0.30
N CYS A 473 -4.78 -11.21 -1.13
CA CYS A 473 -6.08 -11.81 -0.90
C CYS A 473 -6.09 -12.75 0.31
N PRO A 474 -7.19 -12.82 1.08
CA PRO A 474 -7.37 -13.86 2.07
C PRO A 474 -7.43 -15.24 1.40
N GLN A 475 -6.98 -16.29 2.11
CA GLN A 475 -6.82 -17.63 1.54
C GLN A 475 -8.11 -18.16 0.88
N THR A 476 -9.25 -18.01 1.54
CA THR A 476 -10.56 -18.45 1.00
C THR A 476 -10.89 -17.81 -0.34
N ARG A 477 -10.41 -16.58 -0.59
CA ARG A 477 -10.59 -15.89 -1.86
C ARG A 477 -9.61 -16.37 -2.91
N LYS A 478 -8.35 -16.64 -2.52
CA LYS A 478 -7.35 -17.26 -3.40
C LYS A 478 -7.85 -18.59 -3.94
N ASP A 479 -8.48 -19.41 -3.10
CA ASP A 479 -9.03 -20.72 -3.50
C ASP A 479 -10.10 -20.57 -4.60
N VAL A 480 -11.07 -19.65 -4.42
CA VAL A 480 -12.11 -19.36 -5.42
C VAL A 480 -11.52 -18.80 -6.72
N LEU A 481 -10.53 -17.91 -6.62
CA LEU A 481 -9.84 -17.34 -7.77
C LEU A 481 -9.03 -18.38 -8.53
N PHE A 482 -8.42 -19.34 -7.84
CA PHE A 482 -7.72 -20.47 -8.44
C PHE A 482 -8.68 -21.33 -9.26
N ASP A 483 -9.83 -21.70 -8.69
CA ASP A 483 -10.84 -22.50 -9.41
C ASP A 483 -11.31 -21.77 -10.67
N LYS A 484 -11.51 -20.45 -10.59
CA LYS A 484 -11.90 -19.62 -11.73
C LYS A 484 -10.81 -19.54 -12.80
N ALA A 485 -9.55 -19.38 -12.37
CA ALA A 485 -8.40 -19.38 -13.27
C ALA A 485 -8.26 -20.73 -13.98
N ARG A 486 -8.44 -21.84 -13.25
CA ARG A 486 -8.41 -23.19 -13.83
C ARG A 486 -9.50 -23.37 -14.88
N GLU A 487 -10.73 -22.93 -14.63
CA GLU A 487 -11.81 -22.91 -15.63
C GLU A 487 -11.39 -22.14 -16.90
N ALA A 488 -10.71 -21.01 -16.73
CA ALA A 488 -10.29 -20.13 -17.82
C ALA A 488 -9.08 -20.64 -18.62
N PHE A 489 -8.15 -21.36 -17.98
CA PHE A 489 -6.84 -21.70 -18.55
C PHE A 489 -6.60 -23.20 -18.73
N ALA A 490 -7.51 -24.09 -18.33
CA ALA A 490 -7.35 -25.55 -18.45
C ALA A 490 -7.09 -26.05 -19.89
N SER A 491 -7.51 -25.30 -20.91
CA SER A 491 -7.31 -25.64 -22.33
C SER A 491 -5.96 -25.18 -22.90
N ALA A 492 -5.03 -24.74 -22.07
CA ALA A 492 -3.68 -24.37 -22.51
C ALA A 492 -2.98 -25.55 -23.22
N SER A 493 -2.26 -25.25 -24.31
CA SER A 493 -1.67 -26.25 -25.21
C SER A 493 -0.45 -27.00 -24.63
N THR A 494 0.22 -26.42 -23.63
CA THR A 494 1.46 -26.96 -23.04
C THR A 494 1.48 -26.64 -21.55
N THR A 495 2.14 -27.47 -20.74
CA THR A 495 2.29 -27.22 -19.30
C THR A 495 3.02 -25.92 -18.98
N ASP A 496 3.99 -25.52 -19.80
CA ASP A 496 4.67 -24.23 -19.63
C ASP A 496 3.70 -23.05 -19.80
N THR A 497 2.91 -23.06 -20.87
CA THR A 497 1.89 -22.03 -21.12
C THR A 497 0.84 -22.02 -20.01
N TYR A 498 0.41 -23.21 -19.56
CA TYR A 498 -0.51 -23.34 -18.43
C TYR A 498 0.07 -22.73 -17.15
N TYR A 499 1.29 -23.10 -16.77
CA TYR A 499 1.98 -22.55 -15.61
C TYR A 499 2.12 -21.02 -15.69
N ARG A 500 2.49 -20.48 -16.86
CA ARG A 500 2.62 -19.03 -17.08
C ARG A 500 1.33 -18.27 -16.77
N PHE A 501 0.18 -18.81 -17.17
CA PHE A 501 -1.13 -18.20 -16.89
C PHE A 501 -1.60 -18.44 -15.45
N MET A 502 -1.37 -19.64 -14.91
CA MET A 502 -1.82 -20.00 -13.57
C MET A 502 -0.97 -19.41 -12.44
N ARG A 503 0.29 -19.05 -12.70
CA ARG A 503 1.26 -18.54 -11.71
C ARG A 503 0.68 -17.56 -10.68
N PRO A 504 -0.05 -16.49 -11.07
CA PRO A 504 -0.59 -15.53 -10.10
C PRO A 504 -1.64 -16.14 -9.16
N TYR A 505 -2.29 -17.23 -9.56
CA TYR A 505 -3.42 -17.86 -8.87
C TYR A 505 -3.03 -19.09 -8.05
N LEU A 506 -1.78 -19.56 -8.12
CA LEU A 506 -1.32 -20.77 -7.43
C LEU A 506 -1.38 -20.68 -5.89
N GLY A 507 -1.55 -19.48 -5.35
CA GLY A 507 -1.84 -19.29 -3.92
C GLY A 507 -3.08 -20.04 -3.43
N GLY A 508 -4.05 -20.34 -4.31
CA GLY A 508 -5.25 -21.13 -4.00
C GLY A 508 -5.21 -22.58 -4.50
N ALA A 509 -4.07 -23.05 -5.01
CA ALA A 509 -3.97 -24.36 -5.63
C ALA A 509 -4.05 -25.50 -4.59
N PRO A 510 -4.74 -26.61 -4.91
CA PRO A 510 -4.71 -27.83 -4.10
C PRO A 510 -3.37 -28.56 -4.25
N VAL A 511 -3.12 -29.55 -3.39
CA VAL A 511 -1.82 -30.27 -3.38
C VAL A 511 -1.60 -31.07 -4.67
N GLU A 512 -2.66 -31.61 -5.27
CA GLU A 512 -2.62 -32.38 -6.51
C GLU A 512 -2.09 -31.52 -7.67
N GLU A 513 -2.51 -30.26 -7.72
CA GLU A 513 -2.06 -29.29 -8.72
C GLU A 513 -0.55 -29.04 -8.59
N LEU A 514 -0.07 -28.80 -7.37
CA LEU A 514 1.35 -28.54 -7.13
C LEU A 514 2.20 -29.78 -7.40
N ARG A 515 1.69 -30.99 -7.13
CA ARG A 515 2.38 -32.25 -7.49
C ARG A 515 2.46 -32.42 -9.01
N HIS A 516 1.40 -32.09 -9.74
CA HIS A 516 1.41 -32.14 -11.20
C HIS A 516 2.44 -31.15 -11.79
N LEU A 517 2.49 -29.92 -11.27
CA LEU A 517 3.49 -28.93 -11.68
C LEU A 517 4.92 -29.37 -11.33
N ALA A 518 5.12 -30.03 -10.18
CA ALA A 518 6.40 -30.61 -9.82
C ALA A 518 6.84 -31.67 -10.84
N GLN A 519 5.95 -32.61 -11.20
CA GLN A 519 6.24 -33.66 -12.19
C GLN A 519 6.54 -33.10 -13.58
N ALA A 520 5.98 -31.93 -13.91
CA ALA A 520 6.25 -31.22 -15.14
C ALA A 520 7.56 -30.40 -15.12
N ASN A 521 8.35 -30.45 -14.04
CA ASN A 521 9.61 -29.73 -13.88
C ASN A 521 9.50 -28.23 -14.15
N VAL A 522 8.44 -27.58 -13.66
CA VAL A 522 8.32 -26.12 -13.77
C VAL A 522 9.41 -25.42 -12.94
N SER A 523 9.73 -24.17 -13.27
CA SER A 523 10.65 -23.32 -12.50
C SER A 523 9.85 -22.31 -11.68
N MET A 524 9.29 -22.76 -10.56
CA MET A 524 8.57 -21.89 -9.65
C MET A 524 9.53 -20.90 -9.00
N ASP A 525 9.19 -19.61 -9.09
CA ASP A 525 9.95 -18.56 -8.44
C ASP A 525 9.57 -18.41 -6.96
N ILE A 526 10.46 -17.81 -6.19
CA ILE A 526 10.29 -17.65 -4.75
C ILE A 526 9.09 -16.77 -4.40
N ASP A 527 8.74 -15.76 -5.23
CA ASP A 527 7.58 -14.90 -4.98
C ASP A 527 6.27 -15.69 -5.13
N THR A 528 6.18 -16.58 -6.13
CA THR A 528 5.05 -17.50 -6.28
C THR A 528 5.01 -18.50 -5.13
N PHE A 529 6.16 -19.06 -4.75
CA PHE A 529 6.26 -20.06 -3.68
C PHE A 529 5.85 -19.52 -2.31
N THR A 530 6.29 -18.30 -1.96
CA THR A 530 5.91 -17.65 -0.68
C THR A 530 4.44 -17.23 -0.64
N ASN A 531 3.75 -17.22 -1.78
CA ASN A 531 2.33 -16.93 -1.89
C ASN A 531 1.42 -18.17 -1.88
N LEU A 532 1.99 -19.38 -1.85
CA LEU A 532 1.25 -20.64 -1.77
C LEU A 532 0.45 -20.78 -0.48
N ASN A 533 -0.61 -21.58 -0.52
CA ASN A 533 -1.39 -21.92 0.67
C ASN A 533 -0.48 -22.62 1.71
N PRO A 534 -0.30 -22.07 2.93
CA PRO A 534 0.61 -22.62 3.93
C PRO A 534 0.25 -24.04 4.35
N ARG A 535 -1.05 -24.39 4.34
CA ARG A 535 -1.53 -25.74 4.70
C ARG A 535 -1.21 -26.76 3.62
N VAL A 536 -1.34 -26.36 2.36
CA VAL A 536 -1.00 -27.22 1.21
C VAL A 536 0.50 -27.44 1.16
N LEU A 537 1.30 -26.38 1.38
CA LEU A 537 2.76 -26.45 1.39
C LEU A 537 3.29 -27.45 2.43
N GLN A 538 2.68 -27.53 3.62
CA GLN A 538 3.04 -28.50 4.66
C GLN A 538 2.87 -29.97 4.24
N SER A 539 2.05 -30.25 3.22
CA SER A 539 1.81 -31.60 2.71
C SER A 539 2.74 -32.01 1.56
N LEU A 540 3.62 -31.10 1.11
CA LEU A 540 4.59 -31.37 0.06
C LEU A 540 5.87 -31.98 0.65
N SER A 541 6.40 -33.00 -0.03
CA SER A 541 7.72 -33.56 0.28
C SER A 541 8.83 -32.58 -0.11
N VAL A 542 10.02 -32.78 0.48
CA VAL A 542 11.23 -32.04 0.09
C VAL A 542 11.49 -32.19 -1.41
N GLY A 543 11.38 -33.40 -1.96
CA GLY A 543 11.55 -33.68 -3.39
C GLY A 543 10.56 -32.92 -4.28
N ASN A 544 9.31 -32.75 -3.86
CA ASN A 544 8.34 -31.94 -4.60
C ASN A 544 8.76 -30.47 -4.60
N VAL A 545 9.20 -29.94 -3.45
CA VAL A 545 9.61 -28.54 -3.32
C VAL A 545 10.88 -28.26 -4.13
N THR A 546 11.88 -29.14 -4.08
CA THR A 546 13.12 -28.98 -4.86
C THR A 546 12.84 -29.01 -6.35
N THR A 547 11.96 -29.90 -6.81
CA THR A 547 11.57 -29.99 -8.22
C THR A 547 10.74 -28.78 -8.66
N LEU A 548 9.80 -28.32 -7.81
CA LEU A 548 8.99 -27.13 -8.09
C LEU A 548 9.83 -25.88 -8.26
N LEU A 549 10.80 -25.64 -7.37
CA LEU A 549 11.64 -24.45 -7.42
C LEU A 549 12.75 -24.57 -8.48
N GLY A 550 13.24 -25.78 -8.74
CA GLY A 550 14.29 -26.05 -9.71
C GLY A 550 15.54 -25.20 -9.47
N PRO A 551 16.02 -24.41 -10.46
CA PRO A 551 17.12 -23.44 -10.29
C PRO A 551 16.94 -22.44 -9.14
N ASN A 552 15.72 -22.21 -8.66
CA ASN A 552 15.43 -21.24 -7.60
C ASN A 552 15.52 -21.81 -6.19
N VAL A 553 15.90 -23.08 -6.00
CA VAL A 553 15.98 -23.71 -4.65
C VAL A 553 16.88 -22.91 -3.69
N GLY A 554 17.95 -22.29 -4.20
CA GLY A 554 18.86 -21.45 -3.38
C GLY A 554 18.17 -20.23 -2.75
N ASP A 555 17.02 -19.80 -3.26
CA ASP A 555 16.27 -18.68 -2.70
C ASP A 555 15.58 -19.03 -1.37
N LEU A 556 15.42 -20.31 -1.04
CA LEU A 556 14.93 -20.74 0.28
C LEU A 556 15.82 -20.22 1.41
N GLN A 557 17.13 -20.16 1.20
CA GLN A 557 18.06 -19.59 2.20
C GLN A 557 17.93 -18.07 2.28
N LYS A 558 17.71 -17.40 1.14
CA LYS A 558 17.54 -15.94 1.04
C LYS A 558 16.23 -15.45 1.67
N ALA A 559 15.27 -16.34 1.85
CA ALA A 559 13.95 -16.07 2.43
C ALA A 559 13.62 -16.96 3.64
N ARG A 560 14.63 -17.50 4.32
CA ARG A 560 14.50 -18.36 5.50
C ARG A 560 13.61 -17.76 6.59
N SER A 561 13.71 -16.47 6.86
CA SER A 561 12.90 -15.74 7.86
C SER A 561 11.52 -15.33 7.36
N HIS A 562 11.20 -15.55 6.08
CA HIS A 562 9.86 -15.34 5.56
C HIS A 562 8.85 -16.25 6.31
N PRO A 563 7.68 -15.75 6.75
CA PRO A 563 6.76 -16.52 7.60
C PRO A 563 6.34 -17.88 7.00
N ILE A 564 6.09 -17.92 5.69
CA ILE A 564 5.69 -19.15 4.99
C ILE A 564 6.82 -20.17 4.95
N ILE A 565 8.03 -19.72 4.61
CA ILE A 565 9.21 -20.59 4.49
C ILE A 565 9.65 -21.06 5.88
N SER A 566 9.78 -20.15 6.85
CA SER A 566 10.13 -20.51 8.23
C SER A 566 9.14 -21.51 8.85
N SER A 567 7.84 -21.40 8.53
CA SER A 567 6.82 -22.36 8.96
C SER A 567 7.01 -23.74 8.33
N TRP A 568 7.25 -23.79 7.03
CA TRP A 568 7.53 -25.04 6.33
C TRP A 568 8.84 -25.69 6.80
N LEU A 569 9.94 -24.92 6.93
CA LEU A 569 11.23 -25.43 7.41
C LEU A 569 11.15 -26.03 8.82
N ARG A 570 10.34 -25.43 9.71
CA ARG A 570 10.09 -25.97 11.06
C ARG A 570 9.36 -27.32 11.07
N SER A 571 8.67 -27.67 9.98
CA SER A 571 8.01 -28.99 9.85
C SER A 571 8.94 -30.10 9.36
N LEU A 572 10.15 -29.74 8.87
CA LEU A 572 11.12 -30.70 8.35
C LEU A 572 12.02 -31.26 9.45
N ASN A 573 12.48 -32.50 9.26
CA ASN A 573 13.50 -33.11 10.11
C ASN A 573 14.92 -32.62 9.75
N ARG A 574 15.91 -32.93 10.60
CA ARG A 574 17.30 -32.48 10.36
C ARG A 574 17.91 -33.03 9.07
N SER A 575 17.58 -34.26 8.67
CA SER A 575 18.09 -34.84 7.43
C SER A 575 17.59 -34.07 6.21
N ALA A 576 16.29 -33.77 6.16
CA ALA A 576 15.68 -32.95 5.11
C ALA A 576 16.26 -31.54 5.04
N LEU A 577 16.55 -30.92 6.19
CA LEU A 577 17.20 -29.60 6.22
C LEU A 577 18.64 -29.65 5.70
N SER A 578 19.38 -30.72 6.01
CA SER A 578 20.74 -30.91 5.51
C SER A 578 20.77 -31.19 4.00
N GLU A 579 19.81 -31.96 3.48
CA GLU A 579 19.62 -32.16 2.03
C GLU A 579 19.41 -30.84 1.26
N LEU A 580 18.76 -29.86 1.89
CA LEU A 580 18.54 -28.52 1.33
C LEU A 580 19.72 -27.56 1.58
N GLY A 581 20.74 -27.95 2.35
CA GLY A 581 21.82 -27.06 2.78
C GLY A 581 21.37 -25.95 3.73
N LEU A 582 20.30 -26.19 4.50
CA LEU A 582 19.62 -25.22 5.38
C LEU A 582 19.76 -25.57 6.87
N ASP A 583 20.69 -26.48 7.22
CA ASP A 583 20.93 -26.98 8.58
C ASP A 583 21.68 -25.98 9.48
N THR A 584 22.41 -25.03 8.88
CA THR A 584 23.16 -24.01 9.61
C THR A 584 22.33 -22.73 9.79
N ASP A 585 22.15 -22.33 11.05
CA ASP A 585 21.66 -21.00 11.40
C ASP A 585 22.78 -19.99 11.10
N PRO A 586 22.58 -18.98 10.23
CA PRO A 586 23.61 -17.97 9.96
C PRO A 586 23.97 -17.12 11.20
N THR A 587 23.25 -17.25 12.31
CA THR A 587 23.59 -16.62 13.60
C THR A 587 24.55 -17.42 14.48
N ALA A 588 25.04 -18.58 14.02
CA ALA A 588 26.12 -19.30 14.70
C ALA A 588 27.40 -18.45 14.70
N ARG A 589 27.62 -17.73 15.81
CA ARG A 589 28.87 -17.04 16.14
C ARG A 589 30.03 -18.00 15.86
N VAL A 590 30.95 -17.58 14.99
CA VAL A 590 32.22 -18.26 14.77
C VAL A 590 32.89 -18.48 16.12
N PRO A 591 33.18 -19.73 16.54
CA PRO A 591 34.01 -19.98 17.71
C PRO A 591 35.42 -19.48 17.37
N CYS A 592 35.94 -18.53 18.14
CA CYS A 592 37.35 -18.15 18.05
C CYS A 592 38.20 -19.36 18.42
N THR A 593 38.85 -19.98 17.44
CA THR A 593 39.88 -20.98 17.67
C THR A 593 41.17 -20.27 18.10
N HIS A 594 41.57 -20.47 19.36
CA HIS A 594 42.88 -20.05 19.86
C HIS A 594 44.01 -20.87 19.20
N PRO A 595 45.12 -20.26 18.76
CA PRO A 595 46.34 -20.99 18.48
C PRO A 595 47.07 -21.37 19.79
N PRO A 596 47.89 -22.44 19.81
CA PRO A 596 48.53 -22.96 21.02
C PRO A 596 49.65 -22.04 21.54
N PRO A 597 49.94 -22.07 22.86
CA PRO A 597 50.76 -21.07 23.54
C PRO A 597 52.26 -21.37 23.42
N GLY A 598 53.05 -20.33 23.10
CA GLY A 598 54.51 -20.39 23.05
C GLY A 598 55.17 -19.03 23.27
N VAL A 599 55.35 -18.69 24.56
CA VAL A 599 56.39 -17.84 25.18
C VAL A 599 56.44 -16.32 24.85
N GLY A 600 55.98 -15.51 25.82
CA GLY A 600 56.82 -14.42 26.39
C GLY A 600 56.42 -12.95 26.14
N HIS A 601 55.39 -12.43 26.82
CA HIS A 601 55.42 -11.22 27.69
C HIS A 601 54.00 -10.75 28.13
N PRO A 602 53.84 -10.12 29.33
CA PRO A 602 52.56 -10.12 30.06
C PRO A 602 51.59 -8.97 29.74
N LEU A 603 50.31 -9.28 29.99
CA LEU A 603 49.05 -8.56 29.75
C LEU A 603 48.76 -7.38 30.67
N SER A 604 48.01 -6.40 30.14
CA SER A 604 46.73 -5.89 30.69
C SER A 604 46.19 -4.81 29.74
N ALA A 605 44.90 -4.60 29.45
CA ALA A 605 43.63 -5.28 29.68
C ALA A 605 42.62 -4.44 28.87
N LEU A 606 41.73 -5.05 28.06
CA LEU A 606 40.49 -4.39 27.58
C LEU A 606 39.59 -5.42 26.88
N CYS A 607 39.08 -6.36 27.66
CA CYS A 607 37.87 -7.09 27.32
C CYS A 607 37.07 -7.28 28.60
N SER A 608 36.46 -6.20 29.07
CA SER A 608 35.42 -6.18 30.11
C SER A 608 34.74 -4.82 30.11
N LEU A 609 33.64 -4.70 29.37
CA LEU A 609 32.52 -3.85 29.79
C LEU A 609 31.23 -4.63 29.48
N ARG A 610 30.80 -5.37 30.50
CA ARG A 610 29.40 -5.75 30.69
C ARG A 610 28.60 -4.45 30.83
N VAL A 611 27.60 -4.25 29.98
CA VAL A 611 26.43 -3.45 30.34
C VAL A 611 25.42 -4.43 30.94
N LEU A 612 25.24 -4.33 32.25
CA LEU A 612 24.17 -5.00 32.98
C LEU A 612 22.80 -4.44 32.53
N PRO A 613 21.78 -5.29 32.31
CA PRO A 613 20.40 -4.85 32.46
C PRO A 613 20.09 -4.73 33.96
N ALA A 614 19.60 -3.56 34.38
CA ALA A 614 19.22 -3.32 35.76
C ALA A 614 17.91 -4.06 36.10
N GLY A 615 18.07 -5.19 36.82
CA GLY A 615 17.25 -5.78 37.91
C GLY A 615 15.78 -6.16 37.65
N SER A 616 15.19 -7.25 38.17
CA SER A 616 15.53 -8.44 39.00
C SER A 616 14.22 -9.29 39.08
N PRO A 617 14.14 -10.45 39.77
CA PRO A 617 14.60 -11.81 39.45
C PRO A 617 13.44 -12.82 39.21
N PRO A 618 13.71 -14.08 38.83
CA PRO A 618 12.67 -15.10 38.56
C PRO A 618 12.32 -15.94 39.80
N ALA A 619 11.05 -16.26 39.98
CA ALA A 619 10.58 -17.29 40.91
C ALA A 619 9.90 -18.42 40.12
N HIS A 620 10.28 -19.67 40.45
CA HIS A 620 9.82 -20.90 39.84
C HIS A 620 8.39 -21.30 40.25
N LEU A 621 7.73 -22.06 39.35
CA LEU A 621 6.76 -23.16 39.53
C LEU A 621 5.40 -22.99 38.83
N GLY A 622 4.98 -24.06 38.15
CA GLY A 622 3.58 -24.46 38.08
C GLY A 622 2.92 -24.40 36.70
N TYR A 623 2.55 -25.58 36.19
CA TYR A 623 1.75 -25.80 34.99
C TYR A 623 0.26 -25.37 35.14
N LEU A 624 -0.31 -24.88 34.02
CA LEU A 624 -1.72 -24.94 33.54
C LEU A 624 -2.81 -24.11 34.27
N PRO A 625 -3.98 -23.84 33.64
CA PRO A 625 -4.20 -23.03 32.43
C PRO A 625 -5.35 -22.02 32.65
N LEU A 626 -5.40 -20.84 32.01
CA LEU A 626 -6.69 -20.11 31.93
C LEU A 626 -6.75 -19.01 30.87
N ALA A 627 -7.91 -19.02 30.21
CA ALA A 627 -8.73 -17.90 29.78
C ALA A 627 -8.17 -16.86 28.79
N MET A 628 -8.81 -16.92 27.62
CA MET A 628 -9.13 -15.80 26.73
C MET A 628 -9.31 -14.47 27.47
N ALA A 629 -8.42 -13.51 27.22
CA ALA A 629 -8.63 -12.11 27.54
C ALA A 629 -8.49 -11.28 26.25
N LEU A 630 -9.64 -10.80 25.78
CA LEU A 630 -9.79 -9.81 24.71
C LEU A 630 -9.11 -8.47 25.11
N PRO A 631 -8.45 -7.75 24.19
CA PRO A 631 -7.95 -6.42 24.49
C PRO A 631 -9.09 -5.40 24.49
N ALA A 632 -9.19 -4.65 25.58
CA ALA A 632 -10.12 -3.55 25.78
C ALA A 632 -9.86 -2.42 24.78
N GLY A 633 -10.72 -2.31 23.77
CA GLY A 633 -10.72 -1.23 22.79
C GLY A 633 -12.12 -0.78 22.35
N LEU A 634 -13.18 -1.14 23.10
CA LEU A 634 -14.58 -0.93 22.69
C LEU A 634 -15.51 -0.38 23.80
N LEU A 635 -14.96 0.28 24.83
CA LEU A 635 -15.76 0.83 25.94
C LEU A 635 -15.99 2.35 25.88
N TRP A 636 -15.80 2.97 24.70
CA TRP A 636 -16.06 4.40 24.49
C TRP A 636 -17.34 4.69 23.67
N LEU A 637 -18.11 3.67 23.31
CA LEU A 637 -19.30 3.81 22.45
C LEU A 637 -20.67 3.68 23.16
N LEU A 638 -20.72 3.66 24.50
CA LEU A 638 -21.99 3.42 25.21
C LEU A 638 -22.37 4.41 26.33
N TYR A 639 -21.85 5.64 26.34
CA TYR A 639 -22.39 6.67 27.26
C TYR A 639 -22.47 8.06 26.62
N GLY A 640 -23.67 8.40 26.13
CA GLY A 640 -24.02 9.74 25.67
C GLY A 640 -25.53 9.91 25.49
N GLY A 641 -26.19 10.47 26.51
CA GLY A 641 -27.61 10.85 26.54
C GLY A 641 -28.36 10.07 27.62
N THR A 642 -29.04 10.63 28.61
CA THR A 642 -29.74 11.92 28.79
C THR A 642 -29.94 12.16 30.32
N PRO A 643 -30.50 13.30 30.79
CA PRO A 643 -30.07 13.98 32.03
C PRO A 643 -30.69 13.46 33.34
N ARG A 644 -29.94 13.62 34.44
CA ARG A 644 -30.44 13.54 35.82
C ARG A 644 -31.32 14.75 36.17
N PRO A 645 -32.40 14.57 36.94
CA PRO A 645 -32.80 15.52 37.95
C PRO A 645 -32.15 15.18 39.30
N SER A 646 -31.95 16.24 40.09
CA SER A 646 -31.50 16.27 41.47
C SER A 646 -32.36 15.42 42.42
N TRP A 647 -31.80 15.03 43.56
CA TRP A 647 -32.32 15.28 44.94
C TRP A 647 -31.63 14.33 45.93
N ASP A 648 -31.45 14.87 47.12
CA ASP A 648 -30.55 14.46 48.21
C ASP A 648 -30.81 13.07 48.82
N HIS A 649 -29.74 12.46 49.35
CA HIS A 649 -29.77 11.39 50.36
C HIS A 649 -30.10 11.99 51.76
N PRO A 650 -30.41 11.24 52.85
CA PRO A 650 -30.05 9.83 53.12
C PRO A 650 -31.05 8.98 53.97
N GLN A 651 -30.60 7.76 54.31
CA GLN A 651 -30.92 6.89 55.46
C GLN A 651 -32.02 5.80 55.34
N GLY A 652 -31.64 4.57 55.73
CA GLY A 652 -32.54 3.68 56.50
C GLY A 652 -32.77 2.24 56.03
N ILE A 653 -31.79 1.36 56.23
CA ILE A 653 -31.87 0.06 56.95
C ILE A 653 -33.08 -0.90 56.73
N CYS A 654 -32.72 -2.15 56.37
CA CYS A 654 -33.32 -3.48 56.61
C CYS A 654 -34.63 -3.94 55.95
N GLY A 655 -34.58 -5.18 55.42
CA GLY A 655 -35.61 -6.19 55.70
C GLY A 655 -36.20 -6.97 54.52
N MET A 656 -35.44 -7.96 54.01
CA MET A 656 -35.82 -9.37 53.72
C MET A 656 -37.27 -9.77 53.30
N VAL A 657 -37.27 -10.71 52.33
CA VAL A 657 -38.23 -11.84 52.08
C VAL A 657 -39.45 -11.50 51.22
N GLU A 658 -39.46 -11.90 49.93
CA GLU A 658 -39.88 -13.21 49.37
C GLU A 658 -41.41 -13.36 49.34
N ASP A 659 -42.04 -13.33 48.17
CA ASP A 659 -42.34 -14.55 47.40
C ASP A 659 -43.42 -14.26 46.33
N ARG A 660 -43.24 -14.97 45.21
CA ARG A 660 -44.28 -15.61 44.39
C ARG A 660 -45.28 -14.82 43.52
N THR A 661 -45.10 -15.10 42.22
CA THR A 661 -46.10 -15.51 41.21
C THR A 661 -47.12 -14.48 40.70
N ALA A 662 -46.86 -14.07 39.45
CA ALA A 662 -47.73 -14.12 38.26
C ALA A 662 -49.14 -14.74 38.42
N PRO A 663 -50.13 -14.45 37.55
CA PRO A 663 -49.96 -14.04 36.15
C PRO A 663 -50.95 -12.97 35.62
N ALA A 664 -50.72 -12.59 34.36
CA ALA A 664 -51.65 -11.97 33.40
C ALA A 664 -52.97 -12.79 33.28
N PRO A 665 -54.02 -12.46 32.45
CA PRO A 665 -53.92 -11.89 31.09
C PRO A 665 -55.15 -11.07 30.60
N HIS A 666 -55.18 -10.84 29.28
CA HIS A 666 -56.31 -10.50 28.40
C HIS A 666 -56.54 -9.00 28.13
N ALA A 667 -56.35 -8.46 26.93
CA ALA A 667 -56.91 -8.75 25.59
C ALA A 667 -58.18 -7.92 25.28
N GLY A 668 -58.29 -7.45 24.03
CA GLY A 668 -59.48 -6.83 23.43
C GLY A 668 -59.24 -5.37 23.04
N GLU A 669 -58.91 -5.09 21.77
CA GLU A 669 -59.85 -4.70 20.69
C GLU A 669 -60.11 -3.18 20.66
N GLN A 670 -59.54 -2.48 19.68
CA GLN A 670 -60.16 -2.09 18.39
C GLN A 670 -61.27 -1.02 18.53
N GLY A 671 -61.14 0.07 17.74
CA GLY A 671 -62.33 0.73 17.17
C GLY A 671 -62.45 2.25 17.32
N LEU A 672 -61.87 2.97 16.35
CA LEU A 672 -62.42 4.11 15.61
C LEU A 672 -63.33 5.19 16.28
N ALA A 673 -62.80 6.42 16.20
CA ALA A 673 -63.33 7.58 15.45
C ALA A 673 -64.47 8.50 15.98
N ARG A 674 -64.14 9.81 15.85
CA ARG A 674 -64.96 11.02 15.62
C ARG A 674 -65.70 11.68 16.80
N GLY A 675 -65.43 12.98 16.96
CA GLY A 675 -66.51 13.97 17.11
C GLY A 675 -66.31 15.12 18.10
N ALA A 676 -65.90 16.28 17.58
CA ALA A 676 -66.40 17.64 17.86
C ALA A 676 -66.44 18.23 19.30
N GLY A 677 -65.91 19.45 19.41
CA GLY A 677 -66.67 20.57 20.01
C GLY A 677 -66.08 21.24 21.26
N CYS A 678 -65.60 22.49 21.07
CA CYS A 678 -66.04 23.71 21.80
C CYS A 678 -64.88 24.67 22.14
N LEU A 679 -65.03 25.90 21.62
CA LEU A 679 -64.33 27.13 22.00
C LEU A 679 -64.79 27.61 23.39
N PRO A 680 -64.03 28.50 24.07
CA PRO A 680 -64.27 29.93 23.89
C PRO A 680 -63.00 30.82 23.78
N ARG A 681 -63.18 31.95 23.11
CA ARG A 681 -62.35 33.19 23.05
C ARG A 681 -63.06 34.25 23.94
N PRO A 682 -62.68 35.56 24.04
CA PRO A 682 -61.49 36.31 23.58
C PRO A 682 -61.00 37.44 24.54
N ARG A 683 -60.03 38.26 24.03
CA ARG A 683 -59.71 39.72 24.26
C ARG A 683 -58.29 39.94 24.80
N CYS A 684 -57.46 40.91 24.37
CA CYS A 684 -57.57 42.05 23.45
C CYS A 684 -56.16 42.46 22.95
N ARG A 685 -56.08 43.14 21.80
CA ARG A 685 -54.92 43.91 21.26
C ARG A 685 -54.87 45.33 21.85
N PRO A 686 -53.77 46.07 21.62
CA PRO A 686 -53.90 47.23 20.72
C PRO A 686 -52.75 47.36 19.69
N GLN A 687 -52.86 48.38 18.84
CA GLN A 687 -52.26 48.60 17.52
C GLN A 687 -51.59 49.98 17.48
N GLY A 688 -50.64 50.18 16.56
CA GLY A 688 -50.16 51.48 16.05
C GLY A 688 -48.66 51.73 16.31
N THR A 689 -47.86 52.39 15.47
CA THR A 689 -48.01 53.01 14.13
C THR A 689 -46.59 53.46 13.72
N TRP A 690 -46.28 53.52 12.41
CA TRP A 690 -45.05 54.07 11.82
C TRP A 690 -44.87 55.58 12.08
N PRO A 691 -43.65 56.16 11.93
CA PRO A 691 -43.35 56.91 10.69
C PRO A 691 -41.85 56.94 10.23
N HIS A 692 -41.64 57.04 8.91
CA HIS A 692 -40.55 57.82 8.25
C HIS A 692 -41.14 59.22 7.88
N PRO A 693 -40.43 60.26 7.35
CA PRO A 693 -39.12 60.36 6.65
C PRO A 693 -38.36 61.68 7.05
N PRO A 694 -37.64 62.48 6.21
CA PRO A 694 -36.97 62.26 4.91
C PRO A 694 -35.51 62.80 4.79
N SER A 695 -34.75 62.25 3.83
CA SER A 695 -33.93 62.90 2.76
C SER A 695 -32.79 61.97 2.34
#